data_AF-A0A7G2C8B0-F1
#
_entry.id   AF-A0A7G2C8B0-F1
#
_cell.length_a   1.000
_cell.length_b   1.000
_cell.length_c   1.000
_cell.angle_alpha   90.00
_cell.angle_beta   90.00
_cell.angle_gamma   90.00
#
_symmetry.space_group_name_H-M   'P 1'
#
loop_
_entity.id
_entity.type
_entity.pdbx_description
1 polymer ?
#
loop_
_entity_poly.entity_id
_entity_poly.type
_entity_poly.pdbx_seq_one_letter_code
_entity_poly.pdbx_strand_id
1 'polypeptide(L)'
;MGSASQPAYCTWLSPKVTGTGLIFQSYATYTTRPKELNVSIRSATVTDSTIKISGFFPPFSNVTISQTRATMQGTTTLFDFTKMVPQNYVVFTILDTTATWPSDGTGGAVLSLVDGIRTLIKDFSAFYVIRTNATNAMSVLHLKGTDCSSLACFDIYNGLVAVDYASCTNCKTAFFFSELLDSSFANSRNGVFRFSNCTQDGNTAPFFKTSSPSLGLRFGHNGSVVFSTITTGGDLFSMPTNAYNYCSHPVQFVLLNINAKTMGTEEFSNFITTDNCDIYMGNITLNGIEYTTEAQYDTLKVNYSKIVNPFGMVLIDRGGPDSTGVNGYSNVYCVRSAYTGVTTEVLPPDEVVAEAAKKGITLDRWTRSICQCNSTSHAPYCSVVYDPILYTSGYTYTKETCTTDPVSCEDCKWGQWDQCDRCNQNYKFDAAGTNCIPMVCAVDHCKTCVFDTEDQCEICNDDYKLDENKQCTLKTCAQEPCTGCTSSFGEDDTCVSCNEPYVLETSTSQCTGCIAGYKRDGATCVEKGCSVENCQSCVFDTEDQCKVCNNNYKLEGTTCTMKTCAQAPCTECASPSGDDDTCTACGPGYEVSGTACAEKECLAENCQTCVFDSKDQCDTCDDNYKLDGTTCTKKTCAQEPCTGCTSPSGEGDVCTSCNEPFVLEASTSQCTGCIAGYKMDGSTCVEKECLVDHCKTCVFDTEDQCDVCDTNLKSDGNGGCTPMVCSVTNCAKCVDDTEDKCETCDTNLKSDGSGGCIPMVCTVANCNKCVDDTEDQCAECEGDLVAKDGVCGAKEGSGGLPLGAIIGIVIGVVVLLIILILLLLFFCCRKSKSTVEQVDHITRNEMENSDSDSKRKVEVTEETEVTVMDRAQQEGILEEENPLSAPTQNDTSQTTAPRRKARRARSVRNNGAEIADIDLDYMYDNKNEIVEED
;
A
#
# COMPACT_ATOMS: atom_id res chain seq x y z
N MET A 1 33.21 20.41 35.04
CA MET A 1 33.25 20.03 33.61
C MET A 1 33.32 18.51 33.57
N GLY A 2 32.19 17.84 33.35
CA GLY A 2 32.22 16.42 32.99
C GLY A 2 32.50 16.29 31.49
N SER A 3 33.05 15.16 31.05
CA SER A 3 33.11 14.85 29.62
C SER A 3 31.70 14.89 29.01
N ALA A 4 31.61 15.46 27.80
CA ALA A 4 30.43 15.29 26.97
C ALA A 4 30.30 13.80 26.66
N SER A 5 29.18 13.19 27.08
CA SER A 5 28.78 11.90 26.55
C SER A 5 28.38 12.11 25.09
N GLN A 6 29.01 11.37 24.18
CA GLN A 6 28.60 11.33 22.77
C GLN A 6 27.11 10.97 22.66
N PRO A 7 26.39 11.44 21.61
CA PRO A 7 25.06 10.93 21.30
C PRO A 7 25.10 9.42 21.07
N ALA A 8 24.01 8.74 21.36
CA ALA A 8 23.83 7.33 21.02
C ALA A 8 22.94 7.23 19.77
N TYR A 9 23.39 6.50 18.75
CA TYR A 9 22.63 6.24 17.52
C TYR A 9 22.34 4.74 17.41
N CYS A 10 21.10 4.39 17.05
CA CYS A 10 20.67 3.01 16.85
C CYS A 10 19.70 2.92 15.67
N THR A 11 20.12 2.30 14.57
CA THR A 11 19.36 2.26 13.31
C THR A 11 19.08 0.82 12.88
N TRP A 12 17.83 0.54 12.51
CA TRP A 12 17.40 -0.71 11.88
C TRP A 12 16.77 -0.43 10.52
N LEU A 13 17.23 -1.16 9.51
CA LEU A 13 16.70 -1.13 8.14
C LEU A 13 16.07 -2.49 7.83
N SER A 14 14.82 -2.48 7.36
CA SER A 14 14.00 -3.65 7.04
C SER A 14 13.94 -4.76 8.11
N PRO A 15 13.82 -4.46 9.43
CA PRO A 15 13.78 -5.50 10.46
C PRO A 15 12.50 -6.32 10.37
N LYS A 16 12.62 -7.64 10.55
CA LYS A 16 11.50 -8.57 10.72
C LYS A 16 11.27 -8.79 12.22
N VAL A 17 10.09 -8.42 12.71
CA VAL A 17 9.74 -8.41 14.15
C VAL A 17 8.64 -9.42 14.42
N THR A 18 8.98 -10.48 15.16
CA THR A 18 8.09 -11.62 15.45
C THR A 18 8.23 -12.06 16.91
N GLY A 19 7.29 -12.86 17.40
CA GLY A 19 7.35 -13.42 18.76
C GLY A 19 7.27 -12.34 19.83
N THR A 20 8.24 -12.28 20.75
CA THR A 20 8.24 -11.32 21.88
C THR A 20 8.45 -9.85 21.48
N GLY A 21 8.78 -9.58 20.22
CA GLY A 21 8.88 -8.22 19.69
C GLY A 21 10.22 -7.52 19.94
N LEU A 22 10.30 -6.30 19.43
CA LEU A 22 11.48 -5.44 19.49
C LEU A 22 11.31 -4.43 20.63
N ILE A 23 12.06 -4.62 21.72
CA ILE A 23 11.84 -3.91 22.99
C ILE A 23 12.96 -2.90 23.27
N PHE A 24 12.63 -1.61 23.21
CA PHE A 24 13.46 -0.52 23.67
C PHE A 24 13.08 -0.13 25.10
N GLN A 25 13.94 -0.51 26.05
CA GLN A 25 13.86 -0.04 27.43
C GLN A 25 14.95 1.01 27.69
N SER A 26 14.53 2.26 27.76
CA SER A 26 15.34 3.39 28.21
C SER A 26 15.48 3.38 29.75
N TYR A 27 16.07 4.43 30.30
CA TYR A 27 16.47 4.48 31.71
C TYR A 27 15.28 4.32 32.67
N ALA A 28 15.47 3.58 33.77
CA ALA A 28 14.42 3.37 34.78
C ALA A 28 14.09 4.64 35.61
N THR A 29 14.93 5.67 35.52
CA THR A 29 14.78 6.97 36.19
C THR A 29 15.33 8.09 35.30
N TYR A 30 15.00 9.33 35.64
CA TYR A 30 15.49 10.54 34.96
C TYR A 30 17.01 10.53 34.73
N THR A 31 17.44 10.81 33.49
CA THR A 31 18.85 10.85 33.07
C THR A 31 19.17 12.07 32.19
N THR A 32 20.41 12.55 32.24
CA THR A 32 20.96 13.51 31.26
C THR A 32 22.14 12.92 30.46
N ARG A 33 22.21 11.58 30.41
CA ARG A 33 23.24 10.80 29.72
C ARG A 33 22.59 9.60 29.00
N PRO A 34 22.90 9.33 27.70
CA PRO A 34 23.65 10.20 26.80
C PRO A 34 22.99 11.59 26.67
N LYS A 35 23.68 12.56 26.06
CA LYS A 35 23.15 13.93 25.91
C LYS A 35 21.97 13.99 24.92
N GLU A 36 21.78 12.91 24.17
CA GLU A 36 20.93 12.73 23.01
C GLU A 36 20.92 11.22 22.68
N LEU A 37 19.76 10.67 22.33
CA LEU A 37 19.58 9.28 21.87
C LEU A 37 18.72 9.30 20.61
N ASN A 38 19.26 8.80 19.51
CA ASN A 38 18.60 8.76 18.21
C ASN A 38 18.32 7.31 17.81
N VAL A 39 17.04 6.95 17.74
CA VAL A 39 16.56 5.63 17.32
C VAL A 39 15.86 5.78 15.96
N SER A 40 16.25 4.97 14.98
CA SER A 40 15.64 4.94 13.66
C SER A 40 15.26 3.51 13.28
N ILE A 41 14.03 3.31 12.84
CA ILE A 41 13.49 2.00 12.41
C ILE A 41 12.76 2.23 11.09
N ARG A 42 13.29 1.71 9.98
CA ARG A 42 12.72 1.89 8.64
C ARG A 42 12.34 0.56 8.01
N SER A 43 11.22 0.53 7.28
CA SER A 43 10.74 -0.62 6.50
C SER A 43 10.45 -1.88 7.34
N ALA A 44 10.03 -1.69 8.61
CA ALA A 44 9.81 -2.80 9.53
C ALA A 44 8.64 -3.70 9.07
N THR A 45 8.86 -5.01 9.06
CA THR A 45 7.81 -6.02 8.84
C THR A 45 7.48 -6.68 10.18
N VAL A 46 6.24 -6.56 10.64
CA VAL A 46 5.82 -7.06 11.96
C VAL A 46 4.75 -8.13 11.81
N THR A 47 4.94 -9.29 12.45
CA THR A 47 3.97 -10.40 12.40
C THR A 47 3.59 -10.84 13.81
N ASP A 48 2.33 -10.57 14.18
CA ASP A 48 1.73 -10.70 15.52
C ASP A 48 2.71 -10.42 16.67
N SER A 49 3.25 -9.21 16.66
CA SER A 49 4.32 -8.81 17.57
C SER A 49 4.36 -7.29 17.75
N THR A 50 5.21 -6.81 18.64
CA THR A 50 5.16 -5.43 19.14
C THR A 50 6.53 -4.76 19.05
N ILE A 51 6.56 -3.51 18.59
CA ILE A 51 7.69 -2.61 18.78
C ILE A 51 7.39 -1.80 20.05
N LYS A 52 8.06 -2.15 21.16
CA LYS A 52 7.79 -1.60 22.48
C LYS A 52 8.82 -0.54 22.85
N ILE A 53 8.38 0.62 23.33
CA ILE A 53 9.27 1.72 23.75
C ILE A 53 8.88 2.21 25.15
N SER A 54 9.83 2.24 26.09
CA SER A 54 9.53 2.53 27.52
C SER A 54 10.70 3.16 28.27
N GLY A 55 10.44 3.71 29.45
CA GLY A 55 11.45 4.36 30.30
C GLY A 55 11.66 5.85 30.04
N PHE A 56 12.62 6.44 30.76
CA PHE A 56 12.94 7.87 30.73
C PHE A 56 13.92 8.20 29.60
N PHE A 57 13.43 8.83 28.54
CA PHE A 57 14.26 9.26 27.42
C PHE A 57 15.12 10.47 27.80
N PRO A 58 16.43 10.51 27.47
CA PRO A 58 17.26 11.69 27.67
C PRO A 58 16.69 12.92 26.93
N PRO A 59 17.04 14.15 27.32
CA PRO A 59 16.73 15.34 26.53
C PRO A 59 17.30 15.26 25.11
N PHE A 60 16.74 16.02 24.17
CA PHE A 60 17.18 16.09 22.76
C PHE A 60 17.15 14.76 21.98
N SER A 61 16.46 13.73 22.49
CA SER A 61 16.39 12.41 21.84
C SER A 61 15.35 12.38 20.72
N ASN A 62 15.66 11.73 19.60
CA ASN A 62 14.72 11.50 18.50
C ASN A 62 14.44 10.00 18.30
N VAL A 63 13.20 9.64 18.01
CA VAL A 63 12.75 8.26 17.76
C VAL A 63 11.84 8.24 16.55
N THR A 64 12.39 7.83 15.40
CA THR A 64 11.67 7.72 14.13
C THR A 64 11.38 6.26 13.80
N ILE A 65 10.12 5.95 13.51
CA ILE A 65 9.68 4.69 12.94
C ILE A 65 8.96 5.01 11.63
N SER A 66 9.39 4.42 10.51
CA SER A 66 8.84 4.69 9.18
C SER A 66 8.63 3.43 8.34
N GLN A 67 7.69 3.51 7.40
CA GLN A 67 7.43 2.51 6.36
C GLN A 67 7.10 1.11 6.93
N THR A 68 6.37 1.07 8.04
CA THR A 68 6.06 -0.18 8.78
C THR A 68 4.87 -0.91 8.19
N ARG A 69 5.04 -2.21 7.88
CA ARG A 69 3.96 -3.12 7.44
C ARG A 69 3.72 -4.17 8.52
N ALA A 70 2.48 -4.31 8.99
CA ALA A 70 2.15 -5.15 10.14
C ALA A 70 0.92 -6.06 9.90
N THR A 71 1.12 -7.37 10.07
CA THR A 71 0.06 -8.39 10.07
C THR A 71 -0.10 -8.91 11.49
N MET A 72 -1.16 -8.48 12.16
CA MET A 72 -1.34 -8.61 13.60
C MET A 72 -2.44 -9.63 13.93
N GLN A 73 -2.54 -10.09 15.18
CA GLN A 73 -3.64 -10.94 15.64
C GLN A 73 -4.23 -10.44 16.98
N GLY A 74 -5.38 -11.00 17.36
CA GLY A 74 -6.00 -10.82 18.68
C GLY A 74 -6.10 -9.36 19.12
N THR A 75 -5.50 -9.07 20.28
CA THR A 75 -5.38 -7.71 20.87
C THR A 75 -3.96 -7.14 20.82
N THR A 76 -3.04 -7.77 20.07
CA THR A 76 -1.63 -7.40 20.02
C THR A 76 -1.50 -5.96 19.50
N THR A 77 -0.85 -5.09 20.29
CA THR A 77 -0.58 -3.69 19.94
C THR A 77 0.67 -3.61 19.08
N LEU A 78 0.66 -2.82 18.01
CA LEU A 78 1.84 -2.68 17.14
C LEU A 78 2.93 -1.84 17.83
N PHE A 79 2.59 -0.63 18.26
CA PHE A 79 3.48 0.29 18.97
C PHE A 79 3.07 0.41 20.44
N ASP A 80 3.72 -0.35 21.32
CA ASP A 80 3.48 -0.29 22.76
C ASP A 80 4.45 0.72 23.39
N PHE A 81 4.02 1.98 23.48
CA PHE A 81 4.79 3.06 24.09
C PHE A 81 4.33 3.30 25.55
N THR A 82 3.74 2.29 26.19
CA THR A 82 3.33 2.38 27.60
C THR A 82 4.55 2.49 28.52
N LYS A 83 4.41 3.27 29.60
CA LYS A 83 5.49 3.58 30.56
C LYS A 83 6.70 4.31 29.93
N MET A 84 6.51 4.95 28.78
CA MET A 84 7.45 5.92 28.19
C MET A 84 7.30 7.29 28.87
N VAL A 85 8.45 7.91 29.21
CA VAL A 85 8.53 9.25 29.80
C VAL A 85 9.51 10.11 29.00
N PRO A 86 9.05 11.14 28.25
CA PRO A 86 9.94 12.09 27.60
C PRO A 86 10.56 13.04 28.63
N GLN A 87 11.69 13.65 28.27
CA GLN A 87 12.24 14.79 28.99
C GLN A 87 11.94 16.09 28.24
N ASN A 88 12.96 16.85 27.84
CA ASN A 88 12.80 18.12 27.13
C ASN A 88 13.34 17.95 25.71
N TYR A 89 12.70 18.55 24.71
CA TYR A 89 13.10 18.43 23.30
C TYR A 89 13.19 16.97 22.81
N VAL A 90 12.30 16.08 23.27
CA VAL A 90 12.25 14.67 22.83
C VAL A 90 11.19 14.51 21.74
N VAL A 91 11.56 13.94 20.60
CA VAL A 91 10.66 13.76 19.45
C VAL A 91 10.41 12.28 19.22
N PHE A 92 9.14 11.92 19.01
CA PHE A 92 8.72 10.62 18.51
C PHE A 92 7.95 10.83 17.20
N THR A 93 8.31 10.09 16.16
CA THR A 93 7.68 10.16 14.84
C THR A 93 7.36 8.76 14.35
N ILE A 94 6.08 8.48 14.13
CA ILE A 94 5.58 7.28 13.46
C ILE A 94 5.04 7.72 12.10
N LEU A 95 5.52 7.10 11.03
CA LEU A 95 5.29 7.50 9.64
C LEU A 95 5.01 6.25 8.78
N ASP A 96 4.18 6.40 7.75
CA ASP A 96 3.94 5.39 6.69
C ASP A 96 3.70 3.99 7.26
N THR A 97 2.67 3.86 8.10
CA THR A 97 2.33 2.60 8.77
C THR A 97 1.09 1.99 8.14
N THR A 98 1.15 0.71 7.77
CA THR A 98 -0.02 -0.09 7.39
C THR A 98 -0.14 -1.28 8.34
N ALA A 99 -1.28 -1.43 9.02
CA ALA A 99 -1.47 -2.45 10.06
C ALA A 99 -2.86 -3.12 9.98
N THR A 100 -2.88 -4.46 9.90
CA THR A 100 -4.11 -5.24 9.69
C THR A 100 -4.29 -6.31 10.77
N TRP A 101 -5.50 -6.39 11.33
CA TRP A 101 -5.97 -7.45 12.22
C TRP A 101 -7.07 -8.30 11.54
N PRO A 102 -7.39 -9.51 12.06
CA PRO A 102 -8.53 -10.32 11.60
C PRO A 102 -9.87 -9.61 11.76
N SER A 103 -10.84 -9.94 10.90
CA SER A 103 -12.18 -9.33 10.92
C SER A 103 -13.06 -9.80 12.07
N ASP A 104 -12.86 -11.03 12.55
CA ASP A 104 -13.57 -11.69 13.65
C ASP A 104 -13.01 -11.39 15.06
N GLY A 105 -11.79 -10.86 15.13
CA GLY A 105 -11.12 -10.50 16.38
C GLY A 105 -11.59 -9.18 17.01
N THR A 106 -11.15 -8.95 18.25
CA THR A 106 -11.36 -7.67 18.98
C THR A 106 -10.44 -6.54 18.54
N GLY A 107 -9.39 -6.85 17.77
CA GLY A 107 -8.37 -5.91 17.32
C GLY A 107 -7.40 -5.50 18.44
N GLY A 108 -6.20 -5.11 18.04
CA GLY A 108 -5.23 -4.39 18.88
C GLY A 108 -5.15 -2.92 18.49
N ALA A 109 -4.50 -2.09 19.30
CA ALA A 109 -4.26 -0.69 18.96
C ALA A 109 -3.04 -0.56 18.02
N VAL A 110 -3.03 0.45 17.14
CA VAL A 110 -1.81 0.82 16.41
C VAL A 110 -0.77 1.39 17.38
N LEU A 111 -1.14 2.39 18.19
CA LEU A 111 -0.30 2.97 19.23
C LEU A 111 -1.00 2.94 20.59
N SER A 112 -0.35 2.37 21.60
CA SER A 112 -0.75 2.52 23.02
C SER A 112 0.23 3.41 23.79
N LEU A 113 -0.29 4.39 24.52
CA LEU A 113 0.44 5.25 25.46
C LEU A 113 -0.17 5.16 26.87
N VAL A 114 0.64 5.43 27.89
CA VAL A 114 0.31 5.30 29.33
C VAL A 114 -0.01 3.86 29.78
N ASP A 115 0.41 3.51 30.99
CA ASP A 115 -0.03 2.35 31.78
C ASP A 115 0.54 2.52 33.21
N GLY A 116 -0.13 3.31 34.05
CA GLY A 116 0.30 3.55 35.45
C GLY A 116 1.46 4.54 35.68
N ILE A 117 2.15 5.02 34.65
CA ILE A 117 3.16 6.10 34.74
C ILE A 117 2.71 7.29 33.88
N ARG A 118 2.77 8.50 34.45
CA ARG A 118 2.41 9.75 33.76
C ARG A 118 3.35 10.04 32.58
N THR A 119 2.81 10.06 31.37
CA THR A 119 3.51 10.48 30.16
C THR A 119 3.27 11.99 29.96
N LEU A 120 4.32 12.78 30.18
CA LEU A 120 4.31 14.24 30.08
C LEU A 120 5.11 14.69 28.85
N ILE A 121 4.42 15.11 27.80
CA ILE A 121 5.02 15.68 26.58
C ILE A 121 5.34 17.15 26.86
N LYS A 122 6.57 17.44 27.31
CA LYS A 122 6.95 18.79 27.79
C LYS A 122 8.07 19.47 27.01
N ASP A 123 8.10 20.80 27.09
CA ASP A 123 9.21 21.67 26.69
C ASP A 123 9.74 21.35 25.29
N PHE A 124 8.91 21.65 24.29
CA PHE A 124 9.13 21.41 22.85
C PHE A 124 9.34 19.93 22.45
N SER A 125 9.13 18.97 23.36
CA SER A 125 8.94 17.58 22.98
C SER A 125 7.69 17.40 22.12
N ALA A 126 7.72 16.45 21.18
CA ALA A 126 6.66 16.23 20.20
C ALA A 126 6.39 14.74 19.96
N PHE A 127 5.16 14.43 19.58
CA PHE A 127 4.74 13.10 19.16
C PHE A 127 3.92 13.21 17.88
N TYR A 128 4.35 12.54 16.81
CA TYR A 128 3.68 12.51 15.51
C TYR A 128 3.28 11.10 15.12
N VAL A 129 2.06 10.94 14.61
CA VAL A 129 1.59 9.73 13.93
C VAL A 129 1.01 10.15 12.58
N ILE A 130 1.73 9.86 11.50
CA ILE A 130 1.50 10.41 10.16
C ILE A 130 1.27 9.25 9.17
N ARG A 131 0.32 9.40 8.23
CA ARG A 131 0.06 8.43 7.15
C ARG A 131 -0.03 6.99 7.66
N THR A 132 -0.97 6.78 8.57
CA THR A 132 -1.16 5.51 9.31
C THR A 132 -2.50 4.89 8.95
N ASN A 133 -2.48 3.79 8.21
CA ASN A 133 -3.66 3.08 7.72
C ASN A 133 -3.86 1.78 8.52
N ALA A 134 -5.01 1.66 9.16
CA ALA A 134 -5.36 0.55 10.04
C ALA A 134 -6.59 -0.20 9.55
N THR A 135 -6.58 -1.54 9.58
CA THR A 135 -7.73 -2.39 9.23
C THR A 135 -8.07 -3.33 10.38
N ASN A 136 -9.33 -3.34 10.82
CA ASN A 136 -9.83 -4.10 11.98
C ASN A 136 -9.13 -3.81 13.33
N ALA A 137 -8.36 -2.73 13.43
CA ALA A 137 -7.72 -2.32 14.68
C ALA A 137 -8.77 -1.98 15.76
N MET A 138 -8.38 -2.07 17.04
CA MET A 138 -9.20 -1.57 18.14
C MET A 138 -9.35 -0.05 18.06
N SER A 139 -8.23 0.64 17.79
CA SER A 139 -8.08 2.08 17.71
C SER A 139 -6.74 2.43 17.03
N VAL A 140 -6.58 3.67 16.56
CA VAL A 140 -5.28 4.18 16.08
C VAL A 140 -4.45 4.65 17.27
N LEU A 141 -5.05 5.45 18.17
CA LEU A 141 -4.42 5.91 19.40
C LEU A 141 -5.22 5.45 20.62
N HIS A 142 -4.57 4.67 21.47
CA HIS A 142 -5.08 4.15 22.74
C HIS A 142 -4.33 4.77 23.92
N LEU A 143 -5.03 5.42 24.84
CA LEU A 143 -4.49 5.80 26.15
C LEU A 143 -4.96 4.77 27.18
N LYS A 144 -4.03 3.97 27.69
CA LYS A 144 -4.29 2.70 28.37
C LYS A 144 -4.11 2.80 29.89
N GLY A 145 -4.88 1.98 30.61
CA GLY A 145 -4.95 1.98 32.06
C GLY A 145 -5.86 3.08 32.59
N THR A 146 -6.26 2.95 33.86
CA THR A 146 -7.29 3.81 34.48
C THR A 146 -6.75 4.99 35.27
N ASP A 147 -5.52 4.88 35.79
CA ASP A 147 -4.92 5.84 36.73
C ASP A 147 -3.38 5.74 36.69
N CYS A 148 -2.69 6.69 37.32
CA CYS A 148 -1.24 6.71 37.46
C CYS A 148 -0.81 7.46 38.75
N SER A 149 0.47 7.48 39.06
CA SER A 149 1.00 8.10 40.29
C SER A 149 0.94 9.64 40.37
N SER A 150 0.14 10.31 39.52
CA SER A 150 0.09 11.76 39.41
C SER A 150 -1.20 12.23 38.72
N LEU A 151 -1.64 13.47 38.99
CA LEU A 151 -2.73 14.09 38.22
C LEU A 151 -2.28 14.38 36.78
N ALA A 152 -3.19 14.25 35.82
CA ALA A 152 -2.97 14.36 34.38
C ALA A 152 -2.03 13.27 33.84
N CYS A 153 -2.53 12.03 33.75
CA CYS A 153 -1.74 10.86 33.37
C CYS A 153 -1.21 10.88 31.93
N PHE A 154 -1.92 11.53 31.01
CA PHE A 154 -1.36 12.02 29.75
C PHE A 154 -1.46 13.56 29.76
N ASP A 155 -0.32 14.25 29.61
CA ASP A 155 -0.25 15.71 29.74
C ASP A 155 0.72 16.34 28.74
N ILE A 156 0.40 17.54 28.28
CA ILE A 156 1.13 18.30 27.25
C ILE A 156 1.43 19.70 27.79
N TYR A 157 2.73 20.04 27.89
CA TYR A 157 3.21 21.26 28.56
C TYR A 157 4.32 21.94 27.72
N ASN A 158 3.98 22.93 26.90
CA ASN A 158 4.82 23.45 25.80
C ASN A 158 5.16 22.38 24.73
N GLY A 159 4.53 21.20 24.77
CA GLY A 159 4.76 20.08 23.86
C GLY A 159 3.72 19.98 22.74
N LEU A 160 3.80 18.92 21.94
CA LEU A 160 2.85 18.65 20.85
C LEU A 160 2.55 17.16 20.71
N VAL A 161 1.30 16.84 20.39
CA VAL A 161 0.84 15.53 19.94
C VAL A 161 -0.04 15.75 18.70
N ALA A 162 0.31 15.16 17.57
CA ALA A 162 -0.47 15.24 16.34
C ALA A 162 -0.63 13.87 15.69
N VAL A 163 -1.85 13.59 15.25
CA VAL A 163 -2.20 12.43 14.41
C VAL A 163 -2.77 12.97 13.11
N ASP A 164 -2.04 12.77 12.00
CA ASP A 164 -2.32 13.40 10.71
C ASP A 164 -2.37 12.35 9.59
N TYR A 165 -3.32 12.46 8.65
CA TYR A 165 -3.45 11.54 7.49
C TYR A 165 -3.65 10.06 7.87
N ALA A 166 -4.31 9.79 8.99
CA ALA A 166 -4.47 8.44 9.51
C ALA A 166 -5.90 7.90 9.32
N SER A 167 -6.03 6.65 8.89
CA SER A 167 -7.30 5.98 8.61
C SER A 167 -7.48 4.72 9.46
N CYS A 168 -8.74 4.39 9.81
CA CYS A 168 -9.07 3.11 10.44
C CYS A 168 -10.36 2.51 9.87
N THR A 169 -10.22 1.54 8.98
CA THR A 169 -11.34 0.81 8.37
C THR A 169 -11.75 -0.38 9.23
N ASN A 170 -13.06 -0.52 9.47
CA ASN A 170 -13.65 -1.53 10.35
C ASN A 170 -13.07 -1.50 11.78
N CYS A 171 -12.71 -0.31 12.30
CA CYS A 171 -12.20 -0.13 13.66
C CYS A 171 -13.17 -0.77 14.69
N LYS A 172 -12.68 -1.52 15.68
CA LYS A 172 -13.53 -2.25 16.65
C LYS A 172 -14.01 -1.36 17.80
N THR A 173 -13.29 -0.27 18.09
CA THR A 173 -13.73 0.78 19.00
C THR A 173 -13.57 2.16 18.33
N ALA A 174 -13.08 3.16 19.04
CA ALA A 174 -12.91 4.52 18.55
C ALA A 174 -11.49 4.75 17.99
N PHE A 175 -11.35 5.59 16.96
CA PHE A 175 -10.07 6.01 16.40
C PHE A 175 -9.11 6.51 17.49
N PHE A 176 -9.61 7.35 18.39
CA PHE A 176 -9.01 7.65 19.68
C PHE A 176 -9.83 7.05 20.81
N PHE A 177 -9.20 6.23 21.66
CA PHE A 177 -9.83 5.68 22.86
C PHE A 177 -8.96 5.91 24.10
N SER A 178 -9.56 6.45 25.17
CA SER A 178 -8.91 6.62 26.47
C SER A 178 -9.62 5.86 27.59
N GLU A 179 -8.86 5.02 28.31
CA GLU A 179 -9.25 4.31 29.54
C GLU A 179 -9.06 5.17 30.81
N LEU A 180 -8.35 6.30 30.69
CA LEU A 180 -7.97 7.15 31.81
C LEU A 180 -9.19 7.74 32.52
N LEU A 181 -9.22 7.64 33.86
CA LEU A 181 -10.32 8.14 34.68
C LEU A 181 -10.10 9.59 35.14
N ASP A 182 -8.86 10.06 35.23
CA ASP A 182 -8.54 11.40 35.75
C ASP A 182 -8.83 12.52 34.72
N SER A 183 -8.49 12.28 33.46
CA SER A 183 -8.90 13.05 32.27
C SER A 183 -8.53 12.29 31.00
N SER A 184 -9.24 12.49 29.88
CA SER A 184 -8.82 11.85 28.60
C SER A 184 -7.40 12.25 28.24
N PHE A 185 -7.09 13.53 28.43
CA PHE A 185 -5.75 14.11 28.50
C PHE A 185 -5.83 15.48 29.19
N ALA A 186 -4.68 15.98 29.66
CA ALA A 186 -4.48 17.39 29.93
C ALA A 186 -3.58 18.04 28.88
N ASN A 187 -3.84 19.31 28.63
CA ASN A 187 -2.97 20.21 27.89
C ASN A 187 -2.62 21.34 28.86
N SER A 188 -1.80 21.05 29.87
CA SER A 188 -1.68 21.90 31.07
C SER A 188 -1.09 23.30 30.81
N ARG A 189 -0.34 23.52 29.71
CA ARG A 189 0.13 24.85 29.29
C ARG A 189 0.71 24.85 27.86
N ASN A 190 0.42 25.85 27.03
CA ASN A 190 1.03 26.09 25.71
C ASN A 190 1.15 24.84 24.78
N GLY A 191 0.37 23.78 25.01
CA GLY A 191 0.53 22.50 24.34
C GLY A 191 -0.39 22.38 23.11
N VAL A 192 -0.06 21.47 22.21
CA VAL A 192 -0.90 21.16 21.03
C VAL A 192 -1.35 19.70 21.09
N PHE A 193 -2.65 19.45 20.93
CA PHE A 193 -3.21 18.11 20.70
C PHE A 193 -4.10 18.14 19.46
N ARG A 194 -3.79 17.31 18.45
CA ARG A 194 -4.42 17.43 17.13
C ARG A 194 -4.76 16.09 16.48
N PHE A 195 -5.92 16.07 15.82
CA PHE A 195 -6.24 15.18 14.72
C PHE A 195 -6.45 16.02 13.45
N SER A 196 -5.84 15.64 12.32
CA SER A 196 -6.16 16.24 11.02
C SER A 196 -6.19 15.23 9.88
N ASN A 197 -7.17 15.37 9.00
CA ASN A 197 -7.32 14.56 7.79
C ASN A 197 -7.40 13.06 8.17
N CYS A 198 -8.26 12.78 9.16
CA CYS A 198 -8.40 11.45 9.77
C CYS A 198 -9.75 10.83 9.43
N THR A 199 -9.74 9.54 9.06
CA THR A 199 -10.93 8.82 8.60
C THR A 199 -11.19 7.57 9.43
N GLN A 200 -12.44 7.32 9.80
CA GLN A 200 -12.88 6.07 10.42
C GLN A 200 -14.14 5.55 9.71
N ASP A 201 -14.00 4.48 8.94
CA ASP A 201 -15.03 3.93 8.06
C ASP A 201 -15.30 2.44 8.30
N GLY A 202 -16.29 1.89 7.59
CA GLY A 202 -16.77 0.51 7.78
C GLY A 202 -17.52 0.22 9.09
N ASN A 203 -17.65 1.20 10.00
CA ASN A 203 -18.33 1.05 11.28
C ASN A 203 -19.20 2.27 11.64
N THR A 204 -19.94 2.17 12.75
CA THR A 204 -20.64 3.31 13.39
C THR A 204 -20.10 3.61 14.80
N ALA A 205 -18.83 3.28 15.06
CA ALA A 205 -18.20 3.52 16.34
C ALA A 205 -17.78 5.01 16.46
N PRO A 206 -17.73 5.61 17.65
CA PRO A 206 -17.43 7.03 17.77
C PRO A 206 -15.97 7.33 17.41
N PHE A 207 -15.65 8.50 16.86
CA PHE A 207 -14.26 8.85 16.50
C PHE A 207 -13.37 9.06 17.74
N PHE A 208 -13.86 9.84 18.71
CA PHE A 208 -13.18 10.09 19.98
C PHE A 208 -14.00 9.51 21.14
N LYS A 209 -13.38 8.63 21.96
CA LYS A 209 -14.02 8.03 23.13
C LYS A 209 -13.17 8.18 24.40
N THR A 210 -13.83 8.50 25.51
CA THR A 210 -13.20 8.55 26.84
C THR A 210 -13.96 7.78 27.90
N SER A 211 -13.23 7.36 28.93
CA SER A 211 -13.73 6.66 30.11
C SER A 211 -13.77 7.56 31.36
N SER A 212 -13.24 8.80 31.31
CA SER A 212 -13.26 9.69 32.49
C SER A 212 -14.68 10.11 32.85
N PRO A 213 -15.15 9.86 34.09
CA PRO A 213 -16.51 10.18 34.51
C PRO A 213 -16.71 11.66 34.87
N SER A 214 -15.64 12.47 34.89
CA SER A 214 -15.65 13.83 35.45
C SER A 214 -14.93 14.88 34.60
N LEU A 215 -13.88 14.52 33.85
CA LEU A 215 -13.12 15.45 33.01
C LEU A 215 -12.87 14.85 31.63
N GLY A 216 -13.65 15.27 30.64
CA GLY A 216 -13.44 14.87 29.25
C GLY A 216 -12.09 15.41 28.76
N LEU A 217 -12.03 16.70 28.49
CA LEU A 217 -10.87 17.41 27.99
C LEU A 217 -10.46 18.49 29.00
N ARG A 218 -9.15 18.62 29.27
CA ARG A 218 -8.62 19.59 30.24
C ARG A 218 -7.59 20.51 29.59
N PHE A 219 -8.02 21.72 29.23
CA PHE A 219 -7.20 22.73 28.59
C PHE A 219 -6.68 23.77 29.60
N GLY A 220 -5.36 23.77 29.81
CA GLY A 220 -4.60 24.77 30.54
C GLY A 220 -4.19 25.96 29.67
N HIS A 221 -3.73 27.04 30.32
CA HIS A 221 -3.37 28.32 29.71
C HIS A 221 -2.53 28.20 28.42
N ASN A 222 -3.02 28.82 27.34
CA ASN A 222 -2.50 28.81 25.96
C ASN A 222 -2.45 27.43 25.29
N GLY A 223 -3.14 26.42 25.80
CA GLY A 223 -3.30 25.15 25.10
C GLY A 223 -4.14 25.32 23.83
N SER A 224 -3.84 24.50 22.82
CA SER A 224 -4.59 24.40 21.57
C SER A 224 -5.01 22.96 21.32
N VAL A 225 -6.27 22.74 20.96
CA VAL A 225 -6.80 21.42 20.62
C VAL A 225 -7.59 21.47 19.32
N VAL A 226 -7.22 20.60 18.38
CA VAL A 226 -7.65 20.70 16.97
C VAL A 226 -8.21 19.37 16.48
N PHE A 227 -9.41 19.45 15.92
CA PHE A 227 -10.03 18.43 15.07
C PHE A 227 -10.33 19.10 13.73
N SER A 228 -9.56 18.77 12.71
CA SER A 228 -9.77 19.29 11.34
C SER A 228 -9.94 18.13 10.37
N THR A 229 -10.86 18.23 9.42
CA THR A 229 -10.96 17.26 8.32
C THR A 229 -11.16 15.84 8.87
N ILE A 230 -12.19 15.66 9.70
CA ILE A 230 -12.48 14.39 10.38
C ILE A 230 -13.69 13.75 9.70
N THR A 231 -13.51 12.56 9.14
CA THR A 231 -14.60 11.78 8.52
C THR A 231 -14.87 10.52 9.34
N THR A 232 -16.09 10.33 9.82
CA THR A 232 -16.47 9.13 10.59
C THR A 232 -17.90 8.65 10.31
N GLY A 233 -18.07 7.33 10.17
CA GLY A 233 -19.40 6.69 10.09
C GLY A 233 -20.18 6.67 11.41
N GLY A 234 -19.54 7.05 12.52
CA GLY A 234 -20.16 7.14 13.84
C GLY A 234 -20.26 8.56 14.40
N ASP A 235 -20.60 8.64 15.68
CA ASP A 235 -20.69 9.90 16.44
C ASP A 235 -19.28 10.51 16.62
N LEU A 236 -19.10 11.83 16.58
CA LEU A 236 -17.77 12.43 16.73
C LEU A 236 -17.18 12.19 18.14
N PHE A 237 -17.99 12.44 19.18
CA PHE A 237 -17.58 12.29 20.59
C PHE A 237 -18.46 11.31 21.37
N SER A 238 -17.82 10.36 22.07
CA SER A 238 -18.44 9.52 23.09
C SER A 238 -17.80 9.82 24.45
N MET A 239 -18.56 10.52 25.30
CA MET A 239 -18.14 10.93 26.64
C MET A 239 -19.23 10.60 27.68
N PRO A 240 -18.87 10.27 28.94
CA PRO A 240 -19.84 10.14 30.02
C PRO A 240 -20.60 11.44 30.28
N THR A 241 -21.88 11.35 30.63
CA THR A 241 -22.80 12.51 30.78
C THR A 241 -22.38 13.57 31.79
N ASN A 242 -21.61 13.17 32.80
CA ASN A 242 -21.08 14.04 33.86
C ASN A 242 -19.65 14.54 33.59
N ALA A 243 -19.04 14.15 32.47
CA ALA A 243 -17.70 14.60 32.10
C ALA A 243 -17.73 16.05 31.58
N TYR A 244 -17.17 16.97 32.36
CA TYR A 244 -17.06 18.37 31.98
C TYR A 244 -15.74 18.62 31.22
N ASN A 245 -15.74 19.52 30.23
CA ASN A 245 -14.50 19.94 29.55
C ASN A 245 -14.07 21.31 30.07
N TYR A 246 -12.89 21.37 30.71
CA TYR A 246 -12.39 22.57 31.36
C TYR A 246 -11.48 23.38 30.44
N CYS A 247 -11.85 24.63 30.18
CA CYS A 247 -11.11 25.55 29.32
C CYS A 247 -10.65 26.79 30.11
N SER A 248 -9.35 27.09 30.10
CA SER A 248 -8.75 28.19 30.87
C SER A 248 -8.06 29.22 29.97
N HIS A 249 -8.27 30.49 30.30
CA HIS A 249 -7.98 31.62 29.43
C HIS A 249 -6.49 31.86 29.14
N PRO A 250 -6.12 32.26 27.91
CA PRO A 250 -6.79 31.95 26.64
C PRO A 250 -6.43 30.53 26.19
N VAL A 251 -7.30 29.86 25.46
CA VAL A 251 -7.09 28.52 24.85
C VAL A 251 -7.81 28.51 23.50
N GLN A 252 -7.26 27.77 22.54
CA GLN A 252 -7.88 27.52 21.24
C GLN A 252 -8.50 26.11 21.20
N PHE A 253 -9.75 26.02 20.72
CA PHE A 253 -10.40 24.76 20.37
C PHE A 253 -10.96 24.86 18.94
N VAL A 254 -10.72 23.85 18.10
CA VAL A 254 -11.03 23.90 16.66
C VAL A 254 -11.79 22.65 16.21
N LEU A 255 -12.92 22.86 15.53
CA LEU A 255 -13.74 21.84 14.86
C LEU A 255 -14.02 22.29 13.41
N LEU A 256 -13.15 21.92 12.47
CA LEU A 256 -13.29 22.29 11.05
C LEU A 256 -13.45 21.08 10.13
N ASN A 257 -14.21 21.23 9.06
CA ASN A 257 -14.32 20.24 7.98
C ASN A 257 -14.71 18.85 8.55
N ILE A 258 -15.77 18.82 9.36
CA ILE A 258 -16.20 17.63 10.10
C ILE A 258 -17.32 16.94 9.32
N ASN A 259 -17.16 15.66 9.02
CA ASN A 259 -18.22 14.80 8.51
C ASN A 259 -18.42 13.63 9.49
N ALA A 260 -19.54 13.62 10.19
CA ALA A 260 -19.85 12.61 11.21
C ALA A 260 -21.33 12.22 11.20
N LYS A 261 -21.71 11.18 11.94
CA LYS A 261 -23.12 10.85 12.16
C LYS A 261 -23.79 11.88 13.08
N THR A 262 -23.16 12.21 14.20
CA THR A 262 -23.62 13.23 15.15
C THR A 262 -22.41 13.91 15.82
N MET A 263 -22.62 15.00 16.54
CA MET A 263 -21.58 15.57 17.43
C MET A 263 -21.25 14.63 18.60
N GLY A 264 -22.24 13.85 19.06
CA GLY A 264 -22.11 12.87 20.13
C GLY A 264 -23.40 12.11 20.40
N THR A 265 -23.39 11.26 21.42
CA THR A 265 -24.52 10.41 21.83
C THR A 265 -25.74 11.23 22.28
N GLU A 266 -26.92 10.60 22.41
CA GLU A 266 -28.16 11.30 22.78
C GLU A 266 -28.05 12.12 24.07
N GLU A 267 -27.38 11.57 25.08
CA GLU A 267 -27.14 12.20 26.39
C GLU A 267 -25.97 13.20 26.42
N PHE A 268 -25.25 13.42 25.29
CA PHE A 268 -24.17 14.39 25.19
C PHE A 268 -24.65 15.76 25.68
N SER A 269 -23.94 16.34 26.66
CA SER A 269 -24.29 17.61 27.30
C SER A 269 -23.44 18.76 26.73
N ASN A 270 -23.60 19.99 27.23
CA ASN A 270 -22.89 21.14 26.67
C ASN A 270 -21.37 20.97 26.83
N PHE A 271 -20.68 20.82 25.69
CA PHE A 271 -19.30 20.35 25.62
C PHE A 271 -18.32 21.30 26.29
N ILE A 272 -18.27 22.56 25.84
CA ILE A 272 -17.51 23.65 26.48
C ILE A 272 -18.48 24.82 26.67
N THR A 273 -18.50 25.41 27.86
CA THR A 273 -19.47 26.44 28.27
C THR A 273 -18.83 27.72 28.78
N THR A 274 -17.58 28.01 28.41
CA THR A 274 -16.81 29.14 28.94
C THR A 274 -16.36 30.09 27.84
N ASP A 275 -16.71 31.36 27.99
CA ASP A 275 -16.36 32.46 27.06
C ASP A 275 -14.86 32.84 27.10
N ASN A 276 -14.07 32.13 27.92
CA ASN A 276 -12.64 32.33 28.14
C ASN A 276 -11.74 31.86 27.00
N CYS A 277 -12.30 31.22 25.97
CA CYS A 277 -11.55 30.48 24.96
C CYS A 277 -12.01 30.86 23.54
N ASP A 278 -11.12 30.70 22.57
CA ASP A 278 -11.47 30.82 21.16
C ASP A 278 -11.88 29.45 20.62
N ILE A 279 -13.19 29.27 20.48
CA ILE A 279 -13.78 28.08 19.91
C ILE A 279 -14.16 28.39 18.46
N TYR A 280 -13.42 27.80 17.53
CA TYR A 280 -13.63 27.93 16.10
C TYR A 280 -14.38 26.71 15.58
N MET A 281 -15.47 26.93 14.87
CA MET A 281 -16.22 25.89 14.17
C MET A 281 -16.41 26.27 12.70
N GLY A 282 -16.65 25.33 11.80
CA GLY A 282 -16.79 25.65 10.37
C GLY A 282 -16.85 24.41 9.49
N ASN A 283 -17.65 24.46 8.43
CA ASN A 283 -17.89 23.32 7.51
C ASN A 283 -18.17 22.01 8.28
N ILE A 284 -19.34 21.91 8.91
CA ILE A 284 -19.74 20.73 9.69
C ILE A 284 -20.93 20.07 9.02
N THR A 285 -20.82 18.79 8.71
CA THR A 285 -21.87 17.93 8.18
C THR A 285 -22.16 16.82 9.18
N LEU A 286 -23.40 16.75 9.67
CA LEU A 286 -23.85 15.68 10.58
C LEU A 286 -25.00 14.90 9.93
N ASN A 287 -24.86 13.58 9.84
CA ASN A 287 -25.84 12.68 9.21
C ASN A 287 -26.21 13.14 7.77
N GLY A 288 -25.22 13.64 7.01
CA GLY A 288 -25.41 14.19 5.67
C GLY A 288 -26.06 15.57 5.60
N ILE A 289 -26.32 16.23 6.74
CA ILE A 289 -26.88 17.59 6.80
C ILE A 289 -25.75 18.59 7.08
N GLU A 290 -25.52 19.52 6.15
CA GLU A 290 -24.55 20.59 6.28
C GLU A 290 -25.06 21.73 7.19
N TYR A 291 -24.19 22.22 8.07
CA TYR A 291 -24.45 23.32 9.01
C TYR A 291 -23.85 24.60 8.45
N THR A 292 -24.70 25.52 7.98
CA THR A 292 -24.27 26.75 7.27
C THR A 292 -24.77 28.04 7.92
N THR A 293 -25.70 27.95 8.88
CA THR A 293 -26.33 29.12 9.53
C THR A 293 -26.15 29.12 11.05
N GLU A 294 -26.15 30.32 11.65
CA GLU A 294 -26.01 30.54 13.10
C GLU A 294 -26.97 29.66 13.92
N ALA A 295 -28.24 29.63 13.50
CA ALA A 295 -29.30 28.86 14.16
C ALA A 295 -29.15 27.34 14.04
N GLN A 296 -28.44 26.83 13.03
CA GLN A 296 -28.05 25.41 12.97
C GLN A 296 -26.89 25.14 13.93
N TYR A 297 -25.85 25.98 13.92
CA TYR A 297 -24.73 25.85 14.85
C TYR A 297 -25.17 25.94 16.31
N ASP A 298 -26.20 26.75 16.63
CA ASP A 298 -26.83 26.80 17.97
C ASP A 298 -27.58 25.51 18.39
N THR A 299 -27.87 24.59 17.47
CA THR A 299 -28.38 23.25 17.83
C THR A 299 -27.27 22.27 18.23
N LEU A 300 -26.02 22.57 17.87
CA LEU A 300 -24.87 21.83 18.36
C LEU A 300 -24.65 22.21 19.83
N LYS A 301 -24.51 21.20 20.70
CA LYS A 301 -24.29 21.40 22.15
C LYS A 301 -22.84 21.81 22.45
N VAL A 302 -22.28 22.73 21.66
CA VAL A 302 -20.90 23.22 21.70
C VAL A 302 -20.97 24.74 21.52
N ASN A 303 -20.64 25.51 22.56
CA ASN A 303 -20.53 26.96 22.40
C ASN A 303 -19.40 27.27 21.41
N TYR A 304 -19.59 28.23 20.52
CA TYR A 304 -18.56 28.73 19.61
C TYR A 304 -18.34 30.23 19.79
N SER A 305 -17.09 30.65 19.63
CA SER A 305 -16.68 32.05 19.61
C SER A 305 -16.76 32.60 18.18
N LYS A 306 -16.36 31.79 17.19
CA LYS A 306 -16.38 32.12 15.76
C LYS A 306 -16.81 30.94 14.90
N ILE A 307 -17.62 31.20 13.87
CA ILE A 307 -17.73 30.32 12.70
C ILE A 307 -16.79 30.85 11.62
N VAL A 308 -15.96 29.99 11.05
CA VAL A 308 -15.01 30.32 9.97
C VAL A 308 -15.25 29.46 8.74
N ASN A 309 -14.80 29.93 7.57
CA ASN A 309 -14.71 29.10 6.37
C ASN A 309 -13.50 28.13 6.45
N PRO A 310 -13.35 27.18 5.51
CA PRO A 310 -12.23 26.21 5.47
C PRO A 310 -10.83 26.81 5.38
N PHE A 311 -10.74 28.12 5.19
CA PHE A 311 -9.51 28.90 5.00
C PHE A 311 -9.27 29.90 6.16
N GLY A 312 -10.10 29.87 7.21
CA GLY A 312 -9.95 30.66 8.42
C GLY A 312 -10.54 32.08 8.38
N MET A 313 -11.25 32.45 7.31
CA MET A 313 -12.00 33.71 7.25
C MET A 313 -13.27 33.61 8.13
N VAL A 314 -13.49 34.59 9.01
CA VAL A 314 -14.64 34.62 9.93
C VAL A 314 -15.94 34.90 9.17
N LEU A 315 -16.90 33.99 9.30
CA LEU A 315 -18.25 34.10 8.75
C LEU A 315 -19.25 34.61 9.81
N ILE A 316 -19.08 34.18 11.07
CA ILE A 316 -19.89 34.61 12.21
C ILE A 316 -18.95 34.87 13.39
N ASP A 317 -19.11 36.00 14.06
CA ASP A 317 -18.33 36.39 15.24
C ASP A 317 -19.26 36.61 16.45
N ARG A 318 -18.95 35.94 17.55
CA ARG A 318 -19.59 36.12 18.87
C ARG A 318 -18.59 36.63 19.92
N GLY A 319 -17.40 37.06 19.50
CA GLY A 319 -16.30 37.49 20.36
C GLY A 319 -15.33 36.36 20.70
N GLY A 320 -14.92 36.28 21.97
CA GLY A 320 -13.78 35.48 22.42
C GLY A 320 -12.48 36.30 22.52
N PRO A 321 -11.36 35.67 22.91
CA PRO A 321 -10.04 36.33 22.96
C PRO A 321 -9.50 36.81 21.60
N ASP A 322 -9.82 36.15 20.48
CA ASP A 322 -9.52 36.61 19.12
C ASP A 322 -10.44 37.78 18.74
N SER A 323 -9.86 38.94 18.43
CA SER A 323 -10.57 40.16 18.04
C SER A 323 -10.89 40.25 16.54
N THR A 324 -10.62 39.20 15.75
CA THR A 324 -10.91 39.14 14.32
C THR A 324 -12.43 39.13 14.05
N GLY A 325 -12.97 40.24 13.54
CA GLY A 325 -14.37 40.34 13.12
C GLY A 325 -14.67 39.64 11.79
N VAL A 326 -15.96 39.60 11.43
CA VAL A 326 -16.48 38.98 10.19
C VAL A 326 -15.79 39.52 8.92
N ASN A 327 -15.47 38.63 7.99
CA ASN A 327 -14.60 38.80 6.81
C ASN A 327 -13.10 39.03 7.11
N GLY A 328 -12.69 39.04 8.38
CA GLY A 328 -11.27 38.98 8.76
C GLY A 328 -10.73 37.55 8.73
N TYR A 329 -9.41 37.41 8.57
CA TYR A 329 -8.71 36.13 8.63
C TYR A 329 -8.20 35.88 10.05
N SER A 330 -8.68 34.78 10.65
CA SER A 330 -8.59 34.53 12.10
C SER A 330 -7.38 33.70 12.50
N ASN A 331 -7.13 33.64 13.81
CA ASN A 331 -6.05 32.86 14.43
C ASN A 331 -6.31 31.34 14.43
N VAL A 332 -7.28 30.81 13.68
CA VAL A 332 -7.74 29.41 13.78
C VAL A 332 -6.64 28.35 13.53
N TYR A 333 -5.63 28.65 12.72
CA TYR A 333 -4.48 27.74 12.47
C TYR A 333 -3.26 28.05 13.36
N CYS A 334 -3.37 29.04 14.24
CA CYS A 334 -2.28 29.58 15.03
C CYS A 334 -2.16 28.86 16.38
N VAL A 335 -1.92 27.55 16.30
CA VAL A 335 -2.02 26.58 17.40
C VAL A 335 -0.96 26.69 18.51
N ARG A 336 -0.13 27.73 18.53
CA ARG A 336 0.95 27.96 19.52
C ARG A 336 1.02 29.43 19.96
N SER A 337 1.65 29.71 21.10
CA SER A 337 1.70 31.06 21.69
C SER A 337 2.83 31.97 21.13
N ALA A 338 3.25 31.81 19.87
CA ALA A 338 4.53 32.34 19.37
C ALA A 338 4.44 33.32 18.18
N TYR A 339 3.24 33.76 17.82
CA TYR A 339 2.98 34.59 16.63
C TYR A 339 2.88 36.10 16.95
N THR A 340 3.10 36.96 15.95
CA THR A 340 2.79 38.41 16.02
C THR A 340 1.35 38.73 15.60
N GLY A 341 0.71 37.86 14.84
CA GLY A 341 -0.62 38.05 14.28
C GLY A 341 -0.87 37.14 13.06
N VAL A 342 -1.88 37.48 12.27
CA VAL A 342 -2.29 36.74 11.06
C VAL A 342 -2.11 37.60 9.81
N THR A 343 -1.64 36.96 8.75
CA THR A 343 -1.63 37.46 7.36
C THR A 343 -2.35 36.46 6.46
N THR A 344 -2.34 36.68 5.15
CA THR A 344 -2.91 35.74 4.19
C THR A 344 -1.95 35.36 3.08
N GLU A 345 -2.17 34.18 2.50
CA GLU A 345 -1.65 33.79 1.19
C GLU A 345 -2.80 33.40 0.25
N VAL A 346 -2.50 33.41 -1.05
CA VAL A 346 -3.38 32.93 -2.12
C VAL A 346 -2.79 31.66 -2.68
N LEU A 347 -3.55 30.58 -2.66
CA LEU A 347 -3.16 29.28 -3.20
C LEU A 347 -4.10 28.83 -4.33
N PRO A 348 -3.62 28.10 -5.34
CA PRO A 348 -2.19 27.86 -5.61
C PRO A 348 -1.45 29.16 -6.05
N PRO A 349 -0.10 29.20 -5.95
CA PRO A 349 0.70 30.35 -6.36
C PRO A 349 0.56 30.69 -7.86
N ASP A 350 0.86 31.94 -8.23
CA ASP A 350 0.75 32.43 -9.62
C ASP A 350 1.52 31.55 -10.62
N GLU A 351 2.69 31.05 -10.24
CA GLU A 351 3.55 30.21 -11.08
C GLU A 351 2.94 28.82 -11.33
N VAL A 352 2.25 28.25 -10.34
CA VAL A 352 1.56 26.96 -10.46
C VAL A 352 0.31 27.09 -11.34
N VAL A 353 -0.47 28.16 -11.16
CA VAL A 353 -1.60 28.49 -12.05
C VAL A 353 -1.11 28.68 -13.49
N ALA A 354 0.02 29.37 -13.69
CA ALA A 354 0.61 29.58 -15.00
C ALA A 354 1.17 28.29 -15.64
N GLU A 355 1.64 27.32 -14.86
CA GLU A 355 2.08 26.02 -15.37
C GLU A 355 0.89 25.10 -15.72
N ALA A 356 -0.15 25.08 -14.88
CA ALA A 356 -1.40 24.37 -15.17
C ALA A 356 -2.07 24.90 -16.44
N ALA A 357 -2.12 26.22 -16.62
CA ALA A 357 -2.68 26.85 -17.81
C ALA A 357 -1.97 26.46 -19.12
N LYS A 358 -0.65 26.20 -19.10
CA LYS A 358 0.10 25.67 -20.27
C LYS A 358 -0.36 24.27 -20.68
N LYS A 359 -0.92 23.50 -19.73
CA LYS A 359 -1.47 22.15 -19.92
C LYS A 359 -2.98 22.17 -20.21
N GLY A 360 -3.59 23.36 -20.32
CA GLY A 360 -5.04 23.52 -20.48
C GLY A 360 -5.85 23.34 -19.18
N ILE A 361 -5.19 23.27 -18.03
CA ILE A 361 -5.82 23.05 -16.72
C ILE A 361 -6.08 24.40 -16.05
N THR A 362 -7.32 24.63 -15.63
CA THR A 362 -7.70 25.80 -14.81
C THR A 362 -7.70 25.39 -13.34
N LEU A 363 -7.02 26.15 -12.48
CA LEU A 363 -6.97 25.91 -11.04
C LEU A 363 -7.71 27.03 -10.28
N ASP A 364 -8.68 26.65 -9.45
CA ASP A 364 -9.39 27.58 -8.58
C ASP A 364 -8.47 28.16 -7.50
N ARG A 365 -8.63 29.46 -7.25
CA ARG A 365 -7.78 30.22 -6.32
C ARG A 365 -8.53 30.57 -5.04
N TRP A 366 -7.93 30.26 -3.91
CA TRP A 366 -8.46 30.49 -2.58
C TRP A 366 -7.45 31.25 -1.71
N THR A 367 -7.96 32.00 -0.74
CA THR A 367 -7.14 32.82 0.20
C THR A 367 -7.34 32.30 1.61
N ARG A 368 -6.26 32.16 2.39
CA ARG A 368 -6.31 31.60 3.76
C ARG A 368 -5.47 32.35 4.78
N SER A 369 -5.75 32.15 6.07
CA SER A 369 -4.94 32.63 7.19
C SER A 369 -3.55 31.97 7.24
N ILE A 370 -2.49 32.76 7.35
CA ILE A 370 -1.16 32.35 7.82
C ILE A 370 -0.85 33.02 9.15
N CYS A 371 -0.23 32.27 10.07
CA CYS A 371 0.22 32.77 11.36
C CYS A 371 1.65 33.33 11.27
N GLN A 372 1.82 34.65 11.47
CA GLN A 372 3.13 35.29 11.41
C GLN A 372 4.01 34.90 12.60
N CYS A 373 5.11 34.19 12.39
CA CYS A 373 6.01 33.81 13.47
C CYS A 373 6.81 35.01 14.02
N ASN A 374 6.81 35.19 15.36
CA ASN A 374 7.64 36.21 16.02
C ASN A 374 9.05 35.67 16.39
N SER A 375 9.23 34.35 16.39
CA SER A 375 10.41 33.71 16.99
C SER A 375 11.54 33.52 16.00
N THR A 376 12.48 34.46 15.95
CA THR A 376 13.73 34.35 15.15
C THR A 376 14.63 33.18 15.55
N SER A 377 14.41 32.58 16.72
CA SER A 377 15.15 31.40 17.22
C SER A 377 14.33 30.11 17.20
N HIS A 378 13.05 30.19 16.83
CA HIS A 378 12.15 29.03 16.75
C HIS A 378 11.18 29.18 15.56
N ALA A 379 11.64 29.69 14.42
CA ALA A 379 10.79 29.99 13.27
C ALA A 379 10.06 28.74 12.71
N PRO A 380 10.72 27.58 12.53
CA PRO A 380 10.03 26.33 12.19
C PRO A 380 8.97 25.93 13.23
N TYR A 381 9.20 26.26 14.52
CA TYR A 381 8.30 25.89 15.61
C TYR A 381 6.98 26.67 15.63
N CYS A 382 6.82 27.65 14.76
CA CYS A 382 5.53 28.27 14.47
C CYS A 382 4.64 27.41 13.54
N SER A 383 5.16 26.37 12.88
CA SER A 383 4.38 25.50 11.99
C SER A 383 4.87 24.04 11.89
N VAL A 384 5.41 23.44 12.97
CA VAL A 384 5.70 21.97 13.04
C VAL A 384 4.43 21.09 13.14
N VAL A 385 3.39 21.46 12.44
CA VAL A 385 2.14 20.69 12.38
C VAL A 385 1.69 20.76 10.94
N TYR A 386 1.60 19.61 10.29
CA TYR A 386 1.32 19.51 8.85
C TYR A 386 0.18 20.44 8.45
N ASP A 387 0.26 21.04 7.28
CA ASP A 387 -0.78 21.94 6.81
C ASP A 387 -2.16 21.24 6.86
N PRO A 388 -3.12 21.71 7.67
CA PRO A 388 -4.42 21.04 7.82
C PRO A 388 -5.38 21.35 6.67
N ILE A 389 -5.03 22.29 5.79
CA ILE A 389 -5.92 22.85 4.76
C ILE A 389 -5.60 22.27 3.39
N LEU A 390 -4.31 22.10 3.06
CA LEU A 390 -3.81 21.60 1.77
C LEU A 390 -4.40 20.23 1.34
N TYR A 391 -5.01 19.50 2.28
CA TYR A 391 -5.57 18.16 2.05
C TYR A 391 -6.92 17.97 2.76
N THR A 392 -7.78 18.99 2.67
CA THR A 392 -9.16 18.94 3.21
C THR A 392 -10.06 18.01 2.40
N SER A 393 -10.17 16.74 2.81
CA SER A 393 -11.00 15.72 2.14
C SER A 393 -12.48 16.15 2.07
N GLY A 394 -12.88 16.70 0.93
CA GLY A 394 -14.19 17.34 0.72
C GLY A 394 -14.11 18.58 -0.17
N TYR A 395 -12.96 19.28 -0.18
CA TYR A 395 -12.62 20.21 -1.25
C TYR A 395 -11.82 19.47 -2.32
N THR A 396 -12.30 19.56 -3.56
CA THR A 396 -11.79 18.77 -4.69
C THR A 396 -10.44 19.28 -5.18
N TYR A 397 -9.39 18.85 -4.47
CA TYR A 397 -8.35 18.15 -5.21
C TYR A 397 -8.94 16.79 -5.58
N THR A 398 -9.51 16.67 -6.79
CA THR A 398 -9.45 15.39 -7.50
C THR A 398 -8.00 14.94 -7.40
N LYS A 399 -7.71 13.74 -6.88
CA LYS A 399 -6.34 13.24 -6.74
C LYS A 399 -5.66 13.36 -8.10
N GLU A 400 -4.85 14.40 -8.28
CA GLU A 400 -4.18 14.63 -9.55
C GLU A 400 -3.27 13.43 -9.77
N THR A 401 -3.46 12.76 -10.90
CA THR A 401 -2.49 11.80 -11.40
C THR A 401 -1.12 12.47 -11.39
N CYS A 402 -0.13 11.80 -10.82
CA CYS A 402 1.24 12.31 -10.77
C CYS A 402 1.68 12.74 -12.18
N THR A 403 2.59 13.71 -12.28
CA THR A 403 3.10 14.12 -13.59
C THR A 403 4.10 13.12 -14.17
N THR A 404 4.58 12.19 -13.33
CA THR A 404 5.14 10.88 -13.67
C THR A 404 4.05 9.86 -14.01
N ASP A 405 4.40 8.80 -14.75
CA ASP A 405 3.44 7.81 -15.27
C ASP A 405 2.44 7.29 -14.21
N PRO A 406 1.14 7.62 -14.31
CA PRO A 406 0.15 7.20 -13.32
C PRO A 406 -0.18 5.70 -13.38
N VAL A 407 0.35 4.97 -14.36
CA VAL A 407 0.28 3.49 -14.37
C VAL A 407 1.33 2.90 -13.42
N SER A 408 2.49 3.54 -13.23
CA SER A 408 3.54 3.06 -12.33
C SER A 408 3.48 3.67 -10.92
N CYS A 409 3.01 4.91 -10.79
CA CYS A 409 2.96 5.65 -9.54
C CYS A 409 1.62 5.44 -8.82
N GLU A 410 1.63 4.98 -7.56
CA GLU A 410 0.41 4.83 -6.73
C GLU A 410 0.07 6.13 -6.00
N ASP A 411 1.06 6.76 -5.35
CA ASP A 411 0.94 8.06 -4.68
C ASP A 411 2.20 8.90 -4.99
N CYS A 412 2.03 10.22 -5.18
CA CYS A 412 3.11 11.16 -5.49
C CYS A 412 3.78 11.72 -4.23
N LYS A 413 5.06 12.08 -4.33
CA LYS A 413 5.86 12.61 -3.21
C LYS A 413 5.35 13.97 -2.74
N TRP A 414 5.33 14.16 -1.42
CA TRP A 414 4.78 15.37 -0.80
C TRP A 414 5.57 16.61 -1.23
N GLY A 415 4.91 17.54 -1.92
CA GLY A 415 5.52 18.76 -2.46
C GLY A 415 6.24 18.61 -3.82
N GLN A 416 6.37 17.39 -4.35
CA GLN A 416 7.07 17.09 -5.61
C GLN A 416 6.21 16.21 -6.51
N TRP A 417 5.36 16.86 -7.30
CA TRP A 417 4.35 16.24 -8.17
C TRP A 417 4.94 15.53 -9.40
N ASP A 418 6.25 15.60 -9.57
CA ASP A 418 7.09 14.90 -10.55
C ASP A 418 7.87 13.72 -9.95
N GLN A 419 7.54 13.29 -8.72
CA GLN A 419 8.16 12.16 -8.04
C GLN A 419 7.12 11.28 -7.34
N CYS A 420 7.44 10.01 -7.10
CA CYS A 420 6.58 9.04 -6.43
C CYS A 420 6.93 8.88 -4.93
N ASP A 421 5.91 8.71 -4.09
CA ASP A 421 6.02 8.30 -2.66
C ASP A 421 5.74 6.79 -2.50
N ARG A 422 4.90 6.22 -3.38
CA ARG A 422 4.63 4.79 -3.47
C ARG A 422 4.38 4.36 -4.92
N CYS A 423 4.90 3.18 -5.28
CA CYS A 423 4.70 2.57 -6.60
C CYS A 423 3.53 1.59 -6.60
N ASN A 424 2.83 1.51 -7.73
CA ASN A 424 1.74 0.54 -7.96
C ASN A 424 2.27 -0.91 -7.87
N GLN A 425 1.36 -1.86 -7.68
CA GLN A 425 1.73 -3.27 -7.62
C GLN A 425 2.45 -3.72 -8.90
N ASN A 426 3.57 -4.44 -8.73
CA ASN A 426 4.54 -4.83 -9.76
C ASN A 426 5.46 -3.69 -10.29
N TYR A 427 5.49 -2.55 -9.61
CA TYR A 427 6.48 -1.49 -9.84
C TYR A 427 7.35 -1.27 -8.59
N LYS A 428 8.57 -0.80 -8.79
CA LYS A 428 9.56 -0.47 -7.75
C LYS A 428 10.17 0.90 -8.02
N PHE A 429 10.99 1.43 -7.10
CA PHE A 429 11.72 2.68 -7.37
C PHE A 429 12.85 2.50 -8.40
N ASP A 430 13.12 3.56 -9.14
CA ASP A 430 14.34 3.71 -9.92
C ASP A 430 15.57 3.94 -9.03
N ALA A 431 16.76 3.94 -9.63
CA ALA A 431 18.02 4.13 -8.90
C ALA A 431 18.22 5.56 -8.32
N ALA A 432 17.32 6.50 -8.62
CA ALA A 432 17.29 7.84 -8.03
C ALA A 432 16.30 7.94 -6.85
N GLY A 433 15.38 6.98 -6.72
CA GLY A 433 14.30 7.02 -5.73
C GLY A 433 13.16 7.96 -6.09
N THR A 434 13.02 8.34 -7.38
CA THR A 434 12.09 9.40 -7.81
C THR A 434 10.98 8.89 -8.73
N ASN A 435 11.25 7.95 -9.63
CA ASN A 435 10.25 7.35 -10.52
C ASN A 435 9.94 5.90 -10.16
N CYS A 436 8.73 5.45 -10.48
CA CYS A 436 8.36 4.04 -10.42
C CYS A 436 8.59 3.36 -11.77
N ILE A 437 9.36 2.27 -11.76
CA ILE A 437 9.71 1.44 -12.93
C ILE A 437 9.18 0.01 -12.75
N PRO A 438 8.86 -0.72 -13.83
CA PRO A 438 8.40 -2.11 -13.73
C PRO A 438 9.42 -2.97 -12.97
N MET A 439 8.96 -3.68 -11.95
CA MET A 439 9.80 -4.56 -11.14
C MET A 439 9.98 -5.90 -11.89
N VAL A 440 11.21 -6.20 -12.32
CA VAL A 440 11.53 -7.41 -13.06
C VAL A 440 12.32 -8.35 -12.16
N CYS A 441 11.74 -9.50 -11.82
CA CYS A 441 12.42 -10.51 -11.02
C CYS A 441 13.75 -10.96 -11.66
N ALA A 442 14.85 -10.71 -10.96
CA ALA A 442 16.18 -11.22 -11.30
C ALA A 442 16.46 -12.60 -10.69
N VAL A 443 15.62 -13.06 -9.75
CA VAL A 443 15.64 -14.45 -9.25
C VAL A 443 15.05 -15.38 -10.32
N ASP A 444 15.89 -16.26 -10.88
CA ASP A 444 15.48 -17.32 -11.80
C ASP A 444 14.32 -18.15 -11.22
N HIS A 445 13.33 -18.45 -12.05
CA HIS A 445 12.12 -19.21 -11.69
C HIS A 445 11.26 -18.60 -10.55
N CYS A 446 11.41 -17.30 -10.27
CA CYS A 446 10.47 -16.57 -9.42
C CYS A 446 9.17 -16.20 -10.17
N LYS A 447 8.04 -16.26 -9.45
CA LYS A 447 6.68 -15.92 -9.91
C LYS A 447 6.25 -14.54 -9.39
N THR A 448 6.71 -14.15 -8.20
CA THR A 448 6.46 -12.83 -7.58
C THR A 448 7.61 -12.48 -6.65
N CYS A 449 8.24 -11.32 -6.84
CA CYS A 449 9.35 -10.85 -6.02
C CYS A 449 8.89 -10.10 -4.77
N VAL A 450 9.76 -10.10 -3.75
CA VAL A 450 9.59 -9.28 -2.55
C VAL A 450 9.59 -7.80 -2.95
N PHE A 451 8.68 -7.02 -2.37
CA PHE A 451 8.49 -5.61 -2.67
C PHE A 451 9.81 -4.80 -2.65
N ASP A 452 10.07 -4.05 -3.74
CA ASP A 452 11.25 -3.20 -3.95
C ASP A 452 12.61 -3.95 -4.07
N THR A 453 12.60 -5.28 -4.18
CA THR A 453 13.81 -6.13 -4.32
C THR A 453 13.67 -7.14 -5.47
N GLU A 454 14.42 -6.94 -6.56
CA GLU A 454 14.42 -7.86 -7.72
C GLU A 454 15.26 -9.12 -7.49
N ASP A 455 16.19 -9.07 -6.53
CA ASP A 455 17.11 -10.14 -6.14
C ASP A 455 16.52 -11.11 -5.10
N GLN A 456 15.27 -10.90 -4.65
CA GLN A 456 14.61 -11.71 -3.64
C GLN A 456 13.18 -12.09 -4.05
N CYS A 457 12.89 -13.37 -4.01
CA CYS A 457 11.59 -13.92 -4.37
C CYS A 457 10.64 -14.06 -3.16
N GLU A 458 9.35 -13.84 -3.39
CA GLU A 458 8.28 -14.10 -2.43
C GLU A 458 7.55 -15.41 -2.77
N ILE A 459 7.25 -15.64 -4.06
CA ILE A 459 6.55 -16.82 -4.57
C ILE A 459 7.34 -17.39 -5.75
N CYS A 460 7.77 -18.64 -5.67
CA CYS A 460 8.43 -19.35 -6.76
C CYS A 460 7.45 -19.97 -7.76
N ASN A 461 7.93 -20.32 -8.95
CA ASN A 461 7.20 -21.18 -9.88
C ASN A 461 7.01 -22.59 -9.31
N ASP A 462 6.02 -23.32 -9.82
CA ASP A 462 5.38 -24.42 -9.08
C ASP A 462 6.30 -25.64 -8.84
N ASP A 463 7.39 -25.82 -9.60
CA ASP A 463 8.43 -26.85 -9.39
C ASP A 463 9.58 -26.44 -8.44
N TYR A 464 9.55 -25.20 -7.91
CA TYR A 464 10.65 -24.60 -7.16
C TYR A 464 10.24 -24.27 -5.71
N LYS A 465 11.18 -24.37 -4.77
CA LYS A 465 11.01 -23.97 -3.36
C LYS A 465 11.95 -22.81 -3.02
N LEU A 466 11.44 -21.91 -2.19
CA LEU A 466 12.13 -20.70 -1.75
C LEU A 466 13.16 -21.06 -0.67
N ASP A 467 14.41 -20.65 -0.85
CA ASP A 467 15.49 -20.93 0.11
C ASP A 467 15.63 -19.85 1.20
N GLU A 468 16.59 -20.04 2.10
CA GLU A 468 16.92 -19.10 3.18
C GLU A 468 17.32 -17.70 2.64
N ASN A 469 17.90 -17.64 1.43
CA ASN A 469 18.39 -16.44 0.76
C ASN A 469 17.34 -15.82 -0.20
N LYS A 470 16.10 -16.30 -0.17
CA LYS A 470 15.00 -15.89 -1.06
C LYS A 470 15.26 -16.12 -2.55
N GLN A 471 16.08 -17.11 -2.86
CA GLN A 471 16.25 -17.65 -4.21
C GLN A 471 15.28 -18.81 -4.43
N CYS A 472 14.86 -19.04 -5.69
CA CYS A 472 14.08 -20.20 -6.06
C CYS A 472 14.99 -21.37 -6.43
N THR A 473 15.01 -22.39 -5.58
CA THR A 473 15.76 -23.63 -5.80
C THR A 473 14.82 -24.71 -6.32
N LEU A 474 15.28 -25.59 -7.21
CA LEU A 474 14.47 -26.70 -7.70
C LEU A 474 14.06 -27.61 -6.52
N LYS A 475 12.82 -28.14 -6.53
CA LYS A 475 12.35 -29.09 -5.50
C LYS A 475 13.07 -30.44 -5.59
N THR A 476 14.27 -30.52 -5.02
CA THR A 476 15.03 -31.76 -4.87
C THR A 476 14.47 -32.60 -3.73
N CYS A 477 13.61 -33.58 -4.04
CA CYS A 477 13.22 -34.61 -3.07
C CYS A 477 14.41 -35.53 -2.73
N ALA A 478 14.40 -36.11 -1.53
CA ALA A 478 15.57 -36.76 -0.96
C ALA A 478 15.85 -38.17 -1.53
N GLN A 479 16.87 -38.24 -2.42
CA GLN A 479 17.55 -39.46 -2.92
C GLN A 479 16.71 -40.42 -3.79
N GLU A 480 17.40 -41.25 -4.58
CA GLU A 480 16.80 -42.48 -5.11
C GLU A 480 16.39 -43.40 -3.95
N PRO A 481 15.24 -44.12 -4.04
CA PRO A 481 14.44 -44.37 -5.24
C PRO A 481 13.04 -43.70 -5.21
N CYS A 482 12.92 -42.46 -4.74
CA CYS A 482 11.63 -41.74 -4.72
C CYS A 482 11.24 -41.16 -6.11
N THR A 483 9.94 -41.08 -6.44
CA THR A 483 9.43 -40.57 -7.73
C THR A 483 8.29 -39.54 -7.66
N GLY A 484 7.82 -39.15 -6.47
CA GLY A 484 6.73 -38.18 -6.32
C GLY A 484 6.62 -37.63 -4.89
N CYS A 485 6.18 -36.37 -4.73
CA CYS A 485 6.24 -35.61 -3.47
C CYS A 485 5.01 -34.69 -3.29
N THR A 486 4.58 -34.42 -2.05
CA THR A 486 3.27 -33.78 -1.76
C THR A 486 3.30 -32.29 -1.40
N SER A 487 2.79 -31.45 -2.31
CA SER A 487 2.29 -30.06 -2.07
C SER A 487 3.33 -28.97 -1.71
N SER A 488 2.84 -27.75 -1.47
CA SER A 488 3.60 -26.52 -1.75
C SER A 488 4.18 -25.77 -0.54
N PHE A 489 3.77 -26.10 0.69
CA PHE A 489 4.20 -25.39 1.91
C PHE A 489 4.37 -26.37 3.09
N GLY A 490 5.60 -26.77 3.36
CA GLY A 490 5.98 -27.64 4.50
C GLY A 490 7.46 -28.01 4.44
N GLU A 491 8.07 -28.31 5.59
CA GLU A 491 9.50 -28.66 5.70
C GLU A 491 9.77 -30.18 5.60
N ASP A 492 8.73 -31.01 5.48
CA ASP A 492 8.82 -32.48 5.51
C ASP A 492 8.89 -33.11 4.09
N ASP A 493 10.11 -33.48 3.66
CA ASP A 493 10.38 -34.23 2.43
C ASP A 493 9.72 -35.64 2.46
N THR A 494 8.45 -35.72 2.07
CA THR A 494 7.63 -36.95 2.11
C THR A 494 7.43 -37.57 0.73
N CYS A 495 7.73 -38.87 0.62
CA CYS A 495 7.66 -39.60 -0.64
C CYS A 495 6.28 -40.24 -0.88
N VAL A 496 5.76 -40.10 -2.10
CA VAL A 496 4.41 -40.52 -2.51
C VAL A 496 4.46 -41.77 -3.40
N SER A 497 5.57 -42.00 -4.11
CA SER A 497 5.77 -43.13 -5.03
C SER A 497 7.25 -43.51 -5.14
N CYS A 498 7.53 -44.77 -5.44
CA CYS A 498 8.89 -45.33 -5.51
C CYS A 498 9.18 -45.91 -6.90
N ASN A 499 10.44 -45.89 -7.32
CA ASN A 499 10.92 -46.68 -8.46
C ASN A 499 10.96 -48.17 -8.12
N GLU A 500 10.56 -49.03 -9.05
CA GLU A 500 10.84 -50.46 -8.97
C GLU A 500 12.36 -50.71 -8.89
N PRO A 501 12.83 -51.73 -8.15
CA PRO A 501 12.09 -52.75 -7.42
C PRO A 501 11.66 -52.38 -5.98
N TYR A 502 11.62 -51.09 -5.62
CA TYR A 502 11.33 -50.63 -4.26
C TYR A 502 9.84 -50.34 -4.03
N VAL A 503 9.38 -50.45 -2.78
CA VAL A 503 7.99 -50.25 -2.35
C VAL A 503 7.92 -49.28 -1.18
N LEU A 504 6.92 -48.39 -1.20
CA LEU A 504 6.68 -47.40 -0.15
C LEU A 504 6.21 -48.09 1.15
N GLU A 505 6.94 -47.91 2.24
CA GLU A 505 6.59 -48.44 3.55
C GLU A 505 5.68 -47.44 4.29
N THR A 506 4.39 -47.77 4.40
CA THR A 506 3.32 -46.85 4.84
C THR A 506 3.39 -46.43 6.31
N SER A 507 4.33 -46.96 7.08
CA SER A 507 4.63 -46.58 8.47
C SER A 507 5.71 -45.49 8.59
N THR A 508 6.47 -45.24 7.52
CA THR A 508 7.62 -44.31 7.49
C THR A 508 7.62 -43.33 6.32
N SER A 509 6.76 -43.56 5.31
CA SER A 509 6.74 -42.79 4.03
C SER A 509 8.08 -42.83 3.28
N GLN A 510 8.80 -43.96 3.38
CA GLN A 510 10.10 -44.19 2.75
C GLN A 510 10.08 -45.44 1.85
N CYS A 511 10.90 -45.47 0.81
CA CYS A 511 10.96 -46.55 -0.18
C CYS A 511 11.82 -47.75 0.30
N THR A 512 11.43 -48.36 1.42
CA THR A 512 12.21 -49.40 2.11
C THR A 512 11.72 -50.84 1.87
N GLY A 513 10.56 -51.06 1.26
CA GLY A 513 10.09 -52.37 0.83
C GLY A 513 10.70 -52.82 -0.51
N CYS A 514 10.53 -54.10 -0.87
CA CYS A 514 10.93 -54.66 -2.17
C CYS A 514 9.73 -55.36 -2.84
N ILE A 515 9.65 -55.32 -4.18
CA ILE A 515 8.63 -56.05 -4.95
C ILE A 515 8.88 -57.57 -4.93
N ALA A 516 7.83 -58.34 -5.26
CA ALA A 516 7.90 -59.80 -5.31
C ALA A 516 8.95 -60.27 -6.34
N GLY A 517 9.83 -61.20 -5.92
CA GLY A 517 10.98 -61.66 -6.70
C GLY A 517 12.32 -61.13 -6.19
N TYR A 518 12.31 -60.05 -5.39
CA TYR A 518 13.51 -59.47 -4.78
C TYR A 518 13.52 -59.69 -3.26
N LYS A 519 14.71 -59.65 -2.65
CA LYS A 519 14.94 -59.65 -1.20
C LYS A 519 15.82 -58.47 -0.79
N ARG A 520 15.65 -57.95 0.42
CA ARG A 520 16.48 -56.87 0.96
C ARG A 520 17.88 -57.41 1.32
N ASP A 521 18.93 -56.81 0.75
CA ASP A 521 20.32 -57.00 1.16
C ASP A 521 20.92 -55.63 1.50
N GLY A 522 21.22 -55.41 2.78
CA GLY A 522 21.54 -54.07 3.30
C GLY A 522 20.40 -53.06 3.03
N ALA A 523 20.70 -52.06 2.20
CA ALA A 523 19.78 -51.00 1.80
C ALA A 523 19.20 -51.18 0.38
N THR A 524 19.56 -52.24 -0.34
CA THR A 524 19.14 -52.48 -1.73
C THR A 524 18.27 -53.73 -1.86
N CYS A 525 17.42 -53.76 -2.88
CA CYS A 525 16.64 -54.94 -3.25
C CYS A 525 17.40 -55.75 -4.31
N VAL A 526 17.73 -57.01 -4.01
CA VAL A 526 18.48 -57.92 -4.88
C VAL A 526 17.63 -59.12 -5.30
N GLU A 527 17.84 -59.62 -6.52
CA GLU A 527 17.03 -60.68 -7.13
C GLU A 527 17.17 -62.03 -6.39
N LYS A 528 16.06 -62.76 -6.20
CA LYS A 528 16.02 -64.00 -5.39
C LYS A 528 16.35 -65.24 -6.23
N GLY A 529 17.59 -65.70 -6.17
CA GLY A 529 18.02 -66.98 -6.76
C GLY A 529 17.43 -68.23 -6.09
N CYS A 530 17.23 -69.29 -6.87
CA CYS A 530 16.79 -70.62 -6.43
C CYS A 530 17.97 -71.61 -6.38
N SER A 531 18.01 -72.48 -5.36
CA SER A 531 19.08 -73.49 -5.19
C SER A 531 18.70 -74.89 -5.71
N VAL A 532 17.50 -75.08 -6.29
CA VAL A 532 17.02 -76.37 -6.80
C VAL A 532 17.25 -76.48 -8.31
N GLU A 533 17.92 -77.55 -8.74
CA GLU A 533 18.25 -77.78 -10.15
C GLU A 533 16.99 -77.97 -11.01
N ASN A 534 16.97 -77.37 -12.21
CA ASN A 534 15.83 -77.32 -13.14
C ASN A 534 14.55 -76.66 -12.57
N CYS A 535 14.67 -75.89 -11.49
CA CYS A 535 13.58 -75.09 -10.94
C CYS A 535 13.51 -73.69 -11.55
N GLN A 536 12.30 -73.22 -11.86
CA GLN A 536 12.01 -71.88 -12.38
C GLN A 536 11.60 -70.90 -11.26
N SER A 537 10.92 -71.37 -10.21
CA SER A 537 10.63 -70.56 -9.01
C SER A 537 10.46 -71.40 -7.75
N CYS A 538 10.91 -70.88 -6.62
CA CYS A 538 10.89 -71.55 -5.32
C CYS A 538 9.63 -71.23 -4.51
N VAL A 539 9.40 -72.00 -3.44
CA VAL A 539 8.38 -71.70 -2.44
C VAL A 539 8.73 -70.38 -1.71
N PHE A 540 7.72 -69.68 -1.21
CA PHE A 540 7.93 -68.46 -0.42
C PHE A 540 8.76 -68.80 0.84
N ASP A 541 9.68 -67.91 1.22
CA ASP A 541 10.63 -68.05 2.35
C ASP A 541 11.52 -69.30 2.41
N THR A 542 11.62 -70.10 1.33
CA THR A 542 12.62 -71.18 1.19
C THR A 542 13.35 -71.08 -0.15
N GLU A 543 14.66 -71.38 -0.17
CA GLU A 543 15.50 -71.34 -1.39
C GLU A 543 15.84 -72.76 -1.90
N ASP A 544 15.46 -73.79 -1.13
CA ASP A 544 15.75 -75.22 -1.32
C ASP A 544 14.52 -76.06 -1.75
N GLN A 545 13.35 -75.44 -1.97
CA GLN A 545 12.12 -76.12 -2.37
C GLN A 545 11.51 -75.52 -3.63
N CYS A 546 11.31 -76.35 -4.66
CA CYS A 546 10.77 -75.89 -5.93
C CYS A 546 9.24 -75.79 -5.93
N LYS A 547 8.71 -74.69 -6.48
CA LYS A 547 7.28 -74.44 -6.70
C LYS A 547 6.89 -74.63 -8.17
N VAL A 548 7.75 -74.21 -9.11
CA VAL A 548 7.52 -74.35 -10.56
C VAL A 548 8.81 -74.82 -11.23
N CYS A 549 8.72 -75.89 -12.03
CA CYS A 549 9.84 -76.44 -12.81
C CYS A 549 10.04 -75.71 -14.14
N ASN A 550 11.28 -75.74 -14.65
CA ASN A 550 11.59 -75.28 -16.01
C ASN A 550 10.79 -76.07 -17.08
N ASN A 551 10.53 -75.42 -18.21
CA ASN A 551 9.80 -76.03 -19.33
C ASN A 551 10.43 -77.37 -19.79
N ASN A 552 9.56 -78.28 -20.24
CA ASN A 552 9.83 -79.71 -20.48
C ASN A 552 10.04 -80.58 -19.22
N TYR A 553 9.91 -80.03 -18.01
CA TYR A 553 9.88 -80.81 -16.76
C TYR A 553 8.52 -80.73 -16.05
N LYS A 554 8.23 -81.70 -15.18
CA LYS A 554 7.10 -81.78 -14.25
C LYS A 554 7.62 -81.85 -12.81
N LEU A 555 6.84 -81.37 -11.85
CA LEU A 555 7.17 -81.43 -10.43
C LEU A 555 6.78 -82.81 -9.85
N GLU A 556 7.73 -83.52 -9.25
CA GLU A 556 7.50 -84.76 -8.51
C GLU A 556 8.01 -84.60 -7.08
N GLY A 557 7.11 -84.27 -6.16
CA GLY A 557 7.48 -83.84 -4.80
C GLY A 557 8.00 -82.40 -4.81
N THR A 558 9.28 -82.21 -4.52
CA THR A 558 9.96 -80.89 -4.50
C THR A 558 11.02 -80.73 -5.60
N THR A 559 11.13 -81.70 -6.51
CA THR A 559 12.13 -81.73 -7.61
C THR A 559 11.49 -81.98 -8.97
N CYS A 560 12.27 -81.81 -10.04
CA CYS A 560 11.76 -81.68 -11.41
C CYS A 560 12.25 -82.81 -12.34
N THR A 561 11.33 -83.51 -13.04
CA THR A 561 11.63 -84.64 -13.94
C THR A 561 11.02 -84.46 -15.34
N MET A 562 11.61 -85.03 -16.39
CA MET A 562 11.30 -84.67 -17.79
C MET A 562 9.93 -85.19 -18.28
N LYS A 563 9.24 -84.40 -19.14
CA LYS A 563 7.97 -84.75 -19.83
C LYS A 563 8.23 -85.30 -21.24
N THR A 564 7.29 -86.09 -21.77
CA THR A 564 7.30 -86.58 -23.17
C THR A 564 5.90 -86.63 -23.78
N CYS A 565 5.63 -85.76 -24.75
CA CYS A 565 4.55 -85.85 -25.76
C CYS A 565 4.95 -84.91 -26.93
N ALA A 566 4.48 -85.15 -28.17
CA ALA A 566 4.94 -84.36 -29.32
C ALA A 566 4.00 -84.38 -30.54
N GLN A 567 3.29 -83.27 -30.79
CA GLN A 567 3.21 -82.53 -32.08
C GLN A 567 2.53 -81.17 -31.84
N ALA A 568 2.98 -80.12 -32.54
CA ALA A 568 2.37 -78.78 -32.50
C ALA A 568 1.17 -78.71 -33.47
N PRO A 569 0.14 -77.87 -33.22
CA PRO A 569 0.03 -76.82 -32.20
C PRO A 569 -0.71 -77.26 -30.92
N CYS A 570 -0.66 -78.54 -30.54
CA CYS A 570 -1.21 -79.00 -29.27
C CYS A 570 -0.34 -78.54 -28.08
N THR A 571 -0.96 -78.09 -26.99
CA THR A 571 -0.27 -77.59 -25.78
C THR A 571 -0.57 -78.42 -24.51
N GLU A 572 -1.72 -79.11 -24.44
CA GLU A 572 -2.03 -80.09 -23.39
C GLU A 572 -2.72 -81.33 -23.98
N CYS A 573 -2.57 -82.49 -23.32
CA CYS A 573 -3.17 -83.77 -23.72
C CYS A 573 -3.93 -84.42 -22.56
N ALA A 574 -5.00 -85.15 -22.87
CA ALA A 574 -5.85 -85.80 -21.86
C ALA A 574 -5.19 -87.05 -21.24
N SER A 575 -4.94 -87.05 -19.94
CA SER A 575 -5.08 -88.27 -19.12
C SER A 575 -4.94 -88.01 -17.60
N PRO A 576 -5.49 -88.91 -16.77
CA PRO A 576 -4.65 -89.99 -16.25
C PRO A 576 -5.24 -91.40 -16.44
N SER A 577 -6.02 -91.67 -17.51
CA SER A 577 -6.69 -92.98 -17.67
C SER A 577 -7.11 -93.43 -19.09
N GLY A 578 -6.65 -92.79 -20.17
CA GLY A 578 -6.95 -93.27 -21.53
C GLY A 578 -6.23 -92.52 -22.67
N ASP A 579 -5.64 -93.32 -23.57
CA ASP A 579 -5.17 -93.08 -24.95
C ASP A 579 -4.45 -91.76 -25.31
N ASP A 580 -3.16 -91.89 -25.64
CA ASP A 580 -2.15 -90.83 -25.82
C ASP A 580 -2.35 -89.86 -27.02
N ASP A 581 -3.38 -90.04 -27.85
CA ASP A 581 -3.62 -89.30 -29.10
C ASP A 581 -4.68 -88.16 -28.98
N THR A 582 -5.03 -87.74 -27.75
CA THR A 582 -6.13 -86.77 -27.52
C THR A 582 -5.64 -85.42 -26.97
N CYS A 583 -5.71 -84.37 -27.81
CA CYS A 583 -5.36 -83.00 -27.44
C CYS A 583 -6.48 -82.30 -26.63
N THR A 584 -6.14 -81.59 -25.55
CA THR A 584 -7.09 -80.86 -24.67
C THR A 584 -6.92 -79.36 -24.65
N ALA A 585 -5.75 -78.84 -25.04
CA ALA A 585 -5.52 -77.40 -25.23
C ALA A 585 -4.66 -77.15 -26.47
N CYS A 586 -4.88 -76.00 -27.10
CA CYS A 586 -4.21 -75.58 -28.32
C CYS A 586 -3.34 -74.34 -28.09
N GLY A 587 -2.42 -74.07 -29.02
CA GLY A 587 -1.67 -72.80 -29.04
C GLY A 587 -2.57 -71.58 -29.31
N PRO A 588 -2.12 -70.36 -28.95
CA PRO A 588 -2.87 -69.13 -29.21
C PRO A 588 -3.30 -69.00 -30.68
N GLY A 589 -4.55 -68.58 -30.90
CA GLY A 589 -5.18 -68.50 -32.23
C GLY A 589 -5.96 -69.75 -32.66
N TYR A 590 -5.96 -70.84 -31.87
CA TYR A 590 -6.63 -72.10 -32.22
C TYR A 590 -7.54 -72.61 -31.09
N GLU A 591 -8.67 -73.22 -31.46
CA GLU A 591 -9.62 -73.93 -30.57
C GLU A 591 -9.62 -75.45 -30.84
N VAL A 592 -10.01 -76.24 -29.85
CA VAL A 592 -10.08 -77.71 -29.97
C VAL A 592 -11.34 -78.11 -30.76
N SER A 593 -11.15 -78.75 -31.91
CA SER A 593 -12.23 -79.25 -32.78
C SER A 593 -12.09 -80.76 -32.96
N GLY A 594 -12.77 -81.51 -32.08
CA GLY A 594 -12.63 -82.96 -32.00
C GLY A 594 -11.32 -83.36 -31.31
N THR A 595 -10.41 -84.01 -32.03
CA THR A 595 -9.09 -84.46 -31.51
C THR A 595 -7.92 -83.57 -31.94
N ALA A 596 -8.17 -82.47 -32.63
CA ALA A 596 -7.15 -81.59 -33.20
C ALA A 596 -7.52 -80.10 -33.05
N CYS A 597 -6.54 -79.23 -33.29
CA CYS A 597 -6.69 -77.78 -33.20
C CYS A 597 -7.11 -77.16 -34.54
N ALA A 598 -8.07 -76.23 -34.52
CA ALA A 598 -8.53 -75.44 -35.67
C ALA A 598 -8.49 -73.94 -35.36
N GLU A 599 -8.23 -73.10 -36.36
CA GLU A 599 -7.97 -71.66 -36.19
C GLU A 599 -9.25 -70.90 -35.78
N LYS A 600 -9.17 -69.97 -34.81
CA LYS A 600 -10.32 -69.30 -34.16
C LYS A 600 -10.39 -67.81 -34.52
N GLU A 601 -11.38 -67.42 -35.31
CA GLU A 601 -11.78 -66.02 -35.50
C GLU A 601 -12.78 -65.57 -34.40
N CYS A 602 -12.69 -64.31 -33.99
CA CYS A 602 -13.57 -63.61 -33.05
C CYS A 602 -14.57 -62.75 -33.85
N LEU A 603 -15.86 -62.78 -33.49
CA LEU A 603 -16.95 -62.16 -34.25
C LEU A 603 -17.67 -61.03 -33.49
N ALA A 604 -17.29 -60.76 -32.24
CA ALA A 604 -17.78 -59.61 -31.47
C ALA A 604 -17.28 -58.29 -32.09
N GLU A 605 -18.18 -57.33 -32.31
CA GLU A 605 -17.88 -56.08 -33.01
C GLU A 605 -17.14 -55.07 -32.10
N ASN A 606 -16.05 -54.47 -32.60
CA ASN A 606 -15.13 -53.58 -31.84
C ASN A 606 -14.43 -54.27 -30.64
N CYS A 607 -14.16 -55.57 -30.79
CA CYS A 607 -13.56 -56.43 -29.78
C CYS A 607 -12.13 -56.83 -30.14
N GLN A 608 -11.19 -56.62 -29.22
CA GLN A 608 -9.78 -56.96 -29.38
C GLN A 608 -9.48 -58.41 -28.95
N THR A 609 -10.17 -58.92 -27.91
CA THR A 609 -10.15 -60.34 -27.52
C THR A 609 -11.55 -60.84 -27.11
N CYS A 610 -12.01 -61.93 -27.73
CA CYS A 610 -13.24 -62.62 -27.33
C CYS A 610 -13.04 -63.44 -26.04
N VAL A 611 -14.13 -63.64 -25.27
CA VAL A 611 -14.16 -64.54 -24.11
C VAL A 611 -13.78 -65.97 -24.54
N PHE A 612 -13.06 -66.69 -23.67
CA PHE A 612 -12.42 -67.97 -23.99
C PHE A 612 -13.33 -68.99 -24.69
N ASP A 613 -14.57 -69.15 -24.22
CA ASP A 613 -15.54 -70.16 -24.66
C ASP A 613 -16.66 -69.61 -25.58
N SER A 614 -16.61 -68.33 -25.99
CA SER A 614 -17.61 -67.70 -26.84
C SER A 614 -16.97 -66.95 -28.02
N LYS A 615 -17.68 -66.81 -29.15
CA LYS A 615 -17.20 -66.04 -30.34
C LYS A 615 -17.90 -64.71 -30.53
N ASP A 616 -19.03 -64.52 -29.85
CA ASP A 616 -19.93 -63.38 -29.98
C ASP A 616 -19.91 -62.48 -28.73
N GLN A 617 -18.96 -62.73 -27.81
CA GLN A 617 -18.82 -62.04 -26.53
C GLN A 617 -17.36 -61.60 -26.32
N CYS A 618 -17.19 -60.37 -25.87
CA CYS A 618 -15.89 -59.74 -25.70
C CYS A 618 -15.36 -59.82 -24.26
N ASP A 619 -14.03 -59.83 -24.15
CA ASP A 619 -13.24 -59.85 -22.91
C ASP A 619 -12.38 -58.58 -22.81
N THR A 620 -11.73 -58.16 -23.92
CA THR A 620 -11.06 -56.85 -24.04
C THR A 620 -11.51 -56.12 -25.32
N CYS A 621 -11.99 -54.88 -25.18
CA CYS A 621 -12.45 -54.04 -26.29
C CYS A 621 -11.31 -53.26 -26.97
N ASP A 622 -11.53 -52.82 -28.21
CA ASP A 622 -10.61 -51.88 -28.88
C ASP A 622 -10.53 -50.52 -28.17
N ASP A 623 -9.42 -49.80 -28.33
CA ASP A 623 -9.01 -48.64 -27.49
C ASP A 623 -10.08 -47.54 -27.28
N ASN A 624 -11.02 -47.37 -28.23
CA ASN A 624 -12.10 -46.37 -28.18
C ASN A 624 -13.40 -46.87 -27.53
N TYR A 625 -13.43 -48.12 -27.07
CA TYR A 625 -14.59 -48.81 -26.52
C TYR A 625 -14.31 -49.31 -25.10
N LYS A 626 -15.37 -49.52 -24.32
CA LYS A 626 -15.34 -50.11 -22.98
C LYS A 626 -16.26 -51.34 -22.93
N LEU A 627 -15.95 -52.26 -22.04
CA LEU A 627 -16.74 -53.47 -21.86
C LEU A 627 -18.01 -53.17 -21.06
N ASP A 628 -19.17 -53.44 -21.67
CA ASP A 628 -20.48 -53.38 -21.04
C ASP A 628 -21.09 -54.79 -21.06
N GLY A 629 -21.09 -55.44 -19.90
CA GLY A 629 -21.44 -56.86 -19.76
C GLY A 629 -20.48 -57.78 -20.49
N THR A 630 -20.80 -58.11 -21.74
CA THR A 630 -19.98 -58.95 -22.64
C THR A 630 -19.89 -58.39 -24.06
N THR A 631 -20.16 -57.09 -24.22
CA THR A 631 -20.22 -56.37 -25.49
C THR A 631 -19.49 -55.03 -25.38
N CYS A 632 -18.91 -54.56 -26.47
CA CYS A 632 -18.13 -53.31 -26.48
C CYS A 632 -18.99 -52.10 -26.82
N THR A 633 -19.20 -51.19 -25.86
CA THR A 633 -19.87 -49.91 -26.07
C THR A 633 -18.83 -48.80 -26.19
N LYS A 634 -19.07 -47.81 -27.07
CA LYS A 634 -18.08 -46.74 -27.29
C LYS A 634 -17.89 -45.93 -26.01
N LYS A 635 -16.65 -45.61 -25.63
CA LYS A 635 -16.34 -44.80 -24.43
C LYS A 635 -17.12 -43.48 -24.48
N THR A 636 -17.83 -43.14 -23.41
CA THR A 636 -18.75 -41.99 -23.40
C THR A 636 -18.01 -40.66 -23.48
N CYS A 637 -16.79 -40.62 -22.93
CA CYS A 637 -15.87 -39.49 -23.07
C CYS A 637 -15.21 -39.37 -24.47
N ALA A 638 -15.37 -40.35 -25.36
CA ALA A 638 -15.01 -40.26 -26.78
C ALA A 638 -16.18 -39.78 -27.66
N GLN A 639 -17.07 -38.97 -27.09
CA GLN A 639 -18.15 -38.23 -27.75
C GLN A 639 -17.82 -36.73 -27.65
N GLU A 640 -18.28 -35.93 -28.62
CA GLU A 640 -18.31 -34.49 -28.41
C GLU A 640 -19.24 -34.15 -27.23
N PRO A 641 -18.86 -33.20 -26.36
CA PRO A 641 -17.84 -32.17 -26.57
C PRO A 641 -16.53 -32.39 -25.79
N CYS A 642 -16.18 -33.64 -25.44
CA CYS A 642 -14.91 -33.91 -24.72
C CYS A 642 -13.72 -34.01 -25.69
N THR A 643 -12.59 -33.36 -25.37
CA THR A 643 -11.35 -33.34 -26.18
C THR A 643 -10.18 -34.07 -25.55
N GLY A 644 -10.25 -34.38 -24.25
CA GLY A 644 -9.18 -35.05 -23.50
C GLY A 644 -9.74 -36.04 -22.49
N CYS A 645 -9.11 -37.21 -22.39
CA CYS A 645 -9.51 -38.30 -21.51
C CYS A 645 -8.29 -38.94 -20.86
N THR A 646 -8.44 -39.46 -19.63
CA THR A 646 -7.48 -40.39 -19.04
C THR A 646 -7.65 -41.80 -19.61
N SER A 647 -6.60 -42.63 -19.53
CA SER A 647 -6.60 -44.03 -19.98
C SER A 647 -5.39 -44.79 -19.44
N PRO A 648 -5.42 -46.14 -19.36
CA PRO A 648 -6.56 -47.05 -19.51
C PRO A 648 -6.63 -48.09 -18.37
N SER A 649 -7.36 -47.81 -17.27
CA SER A 649 -7.59 -48.80 -16.19
C SER A 649 -8.70 -48.46 -15.19
N GLY A 650 -9.04 -47.18 -15.01
CA GLY A 650 -10.14 -46.75 -14.13
C GLY A 650 -11.51 -46.85 -14.79
N GLU A 651 -12.53 -47.27 -14.04
CA GLU A 651 -13.92 -47.52 -14.50
C GLU A 651 -14.76 -46.24 -14.77
N GLY A 652 -14.13 -45.07 -14.90
CA GLY A 652 -14.81 -43.77 -14.93
C GLY A 652 -14.75 -43.04 -16.28
N ASP A 653 -15.90 -42.58 -16.78
CA ASP A 653 -16.00 -41.68 -17.94
C ASP A 653 -15.60 -40.23 -17.55
N VAL A 654 -14.33 -39.99 -17.24
CA VAL A 654 -13.82 -38.69 -16.79
C VAL A 654 -13.25 -37.90 -17.96
N CYS A 655 -13.74 -36.67 -18.17
CA CYS A 655 -13.21 -35.75 -19.17
C CYS A 655 -12.17 -34.80 -18.55
N THR A 656 -11.11 -34.46 -19.28
CA THR A 656 -10.03 -33.56 -18.82
C THR A 656 -10.00 -32.20 -19.53
N SER A 657 -10.67 -32.08 -20.68
CA SER A 657 -10.80 -30.84 -21.45
C SER A 657 -11.99 -30.93 -22.41
N CYS A 658 -12.63 -29.80 -22.71
CA CYS A 658 -13.80 -29.73 -23.60
C CYS A 658 -13.45 -29.01 -24.91
N ASN A 659 -14.26 -29.22 -25.95
CA ASN A 659 -14.31 -28.39 -27.15
C ASN A 659 -15.12 -27.13 -26.82
N GLU A 660 -14.69 -25.96 -27.31
CA GLU A 660 -15.57 -24.78 -27.35
C GLU A 660 -16.82 -25.11 -28.20
N PRO A 661 -18.03 -24.65 -27.82
CA PRO A 661 -18.34 -23.69 -26.76
C PRO A 661 -18.69 -24.30 -25.38
N PHE A 662 -18.20 -25.50 -25.04
CA PHE A 662 -18.53 -26.19 -23.77
C PHE A 662 -17.44 -26.02 -22.69
N VAL A 663 -17.84 -26.12 -21.42
CA VAL A 663 -17.01 -25.93 -20.22
C VAL A 663 -17.06 -27.15 -19.31
N LEU A 664 -15.90 -27.51 -18.74
CA LEU A 664 -15.75 -28.61 -17.79
C LEU A 664 -16.30 -28.22 -16.40
N GLU A 665 -17.33 -28.91 -15.93
CA GLU A 665 -17.94 -28.66 -14.64
C GLU A 665 -17.17 -29.39 -13.52
N ALA A 666 -16.50 -28.62 -12.64
CA ALA A 666 -15.56 -29.16 -11.65
C ALA A 666 -16.18 -30.07 -10.56
N SER A 667 -17.52 -30.07 -10.42
CA SER A 667 -18.31 -30.94 -9.54
C SER A 667 -18.56 -32.34 -10.11
N THR A 668 -18.61 -32.48 -11.44
CA THR A 668 -19.03 -33.71 -12.13
C THR A 668 -17.96 -34.27 -13.06
N SER A 669 -16.94 -33.47 -13.41
CA SER A 669 -15.91 -33.76 -14.42
C SER A 669 -16.47 -34.08 -15.81
N GLN A 670 -17.57 -33.42 -16.16
CA GLN A 670 -18.27 -33.54 -17.46
C GLN A 670 -18.34 -32.17 -18.16
N CYS A 671 -18.46 -32.19 -19.49
CA CYS A 671 -18.59 -30.98 -20.32
C CYS A 671 -20.05 -30.52 -20.39
N THR A 672 -20.59 -30.11 -19.24
CA THR A 672 -22.02 -29.78 -19.02
C THR A 672 -22.32 -28.27 -19.01
N GLY A 673 -21.31 -27.41 -18.87
CA GLY A 673 -21.45 -25.96 -18.97
C GLY A 673 -21.22 -25.42 -20.38
N CYS A 674 -21.55 -24.16 -20.61
CA CYS A 674 -21.22 -23.41 -21.83
C CYS A 674 -20.29 -22.23 -21.52
N ILE A 675 -19.52 -21.77 -22.52
CA ILE A 675 -18.77 -20.51 -22.43
C ILE A 675 -19.71 -19.30 -22.49
N ALA A 676 -19.24 -18.15 -22.04
CA ALA A 676 -19.99 -16.90 -22.11
C ALA A 676 -20.43 -16.59 -23.56
N GLY A 677 -21.71 -16.24 -23.74
CA GLY A 677 -22.35 -16.06 -25.05
C GLY A 677 -23.13 -17.28 -25.57
N TYR A 678 -23.07 -18.42 -24.88
CA TYR A 678 -23.81 -19.64 -25.24
C TYR A 678 -24.65 -20.15 -24.05
N LYS A 679 -25.76 -20.84 -24.36
CA LYS A 679 -26.67 -21.46 -23.39
C LYS A 679 -26.93 -22.93 -23.73
N MET A 680 -27.20 -23.75 -22.71
CA MET A 680 -27.63 -25.14 -22.92
C MET A 680 -29.07 -25.17 -23.44
N ASP A 681 -29.25 -25.59 -24.69
CA ASP A 681 -30.53 -26.09 -25.21
C ASP A 681 -30.45 -27.62 -25.37
N GLY A 682 -31.27 -28.34 -24.61
CA GLY A 682 -31.24 -29.80 -24.53
C GLY A 682 -29.89 -30.36 -24.05
N SER A 683 -29.06 -30.79 -25.01
CA SER A 683 -27.70 -31.33 -24.79
C SER A 683 -26.64 -30.61 -25.63
N THR A 684 -26.92 -29.38 -26.04
CA THR A 684 -26.08 -28.59 -26.94
C THR A 684 -25.98 -27.15 -26.47
N CYS A 685 -24.76 -26.62 -26.38
CA CYS A 685 -24.53 -25.19 -26.24
C CYS A 685 -24.88 -24.48 -27.56
N VAL A 686 -25.98 -23.74 -27.57
CA VAL A 686 -26.41 -22.88 -28.69
C VAL A 686 -26.06 -21.43 -28.38
N GLU A 687 -25.85 -20.62 -29.42
CA GLU A 687 -25.59 -19.18 -29.27
C GLU A 687 -26.79 -18.50 -28.59
N LYS A 688 -26.53 -17.61 -27.62
CA LYS A 688 -27.54 -17.07 -26.72
C LYS A 688 -28.32 -15.93 -27.38
N GLU A 689 -29.44 -16.24 -28.03
CA GLU A 689 -30.39 -15.25 -28.51
C GLU A 689 -31.15 -14.61 -27.35
N CYS A 690 -30.84 -13.35 -27.03
CA CYS A 690 -31.56 -12.57 -26.02
C CYS A 690 -33.01 -12.35 -26.46
N LEU A 691 -33.97 -12.85 -25.66
CA LEU A 691 -35.40 -12.80 -25.96
C LEU A 691 -36.05 -11.46 -25.59
N VAL A 692 -35.30 -10.59 -24.90
CA VAL A 692 -35.68 -9.19 -24.64
C VAL A 692 -35.48 -8.39 -25.93
N ASP A 693 -36.57 -7.82 -26.44
CA ASP A 693 -36.54 -6.99 -27.65
C ASP A 693 -35.60 -5.78 -27.47
N HIS A 694 -34.75 -5.54 -28.46
CA HIS A 694 -33.65 -4.57 -28.42
C HIS A 694 -32.61 -4.74 -27.29
N CYS A 695 -32.33 -5.98 -26.89
CA CYS A 695 -31.23 -6.30 -25.98
C CYS A 695 -29.93 -6.64 -26.73
N LYS A 696 -28.81 -6.05 -26.30
CA LYS A 696 -27.47 -6.24 -26.91
C LYS A 696 -26.68 -7.37 -26.23
N THR A 697 -26.77 -7.50 -24.91
CA THR A 697 -26.30 -8.67 -24.14
C THR A 697 -27.24 -8.94 -22.97
N CYS A 698 -27.54 -10.21 -22.69
CA CYS A 698 -28.50 -10.64 -21.66
C CYS A 698 -27.81 -11.33 -20.46
N VAL A 699 -28.34 -11.06 -19.27
CA VAL A 699 -27.77 -11.41 -17.94
C VAL A 699 -27.38 -12.89 -17.88
N PHE A 700 -26.21 -13.20 -17.33
CA PHE A 700 -25.51 -14.49 -17.47
C PHE A 700 -26.44 -15.72 -17.55
N ASP A 701 -27.31 -15.93 -16.55
CA ASP A 701 -28.18 -17.10 -16.40
C ASP A 701 -29.58 -16.98 -17.08
N THR A 702 -29.95 -15.84 -17.66
CA THR A 702 -31.30 -15.54 -18.18
C THR A 702 -31.29 -14.98 -19.61
N GLU A 703 -32.35 -15.26 -20.39
CA GLU A 703 -32.55 -14.73 -21.76
C GLU A 703 -33.70 -13.71 -21.83
N ASP A 704 -34.58 -13.74 -20.85
CA ASP A 704 -35.69 -12.84 -20.59
C ASP A 704 -35.28 -11.60 -19.76
N GLN A 705 -33.97 -11.42 -19.52
CA GLN A 705 -33.42 -10.27 -18.80
C GLN A 705 -32.17 -9.71 -19.51
N CYS A 706 -32.18 -8.42 -19.79
CA CYS A 706 -31.10 -7.71 -20.44
C CYS A 706 -30.07 -7.15 -19.45
N ASP A 707 -28.79 -7.26 -19.82
CA ASP A 707 -27.62 -6.76 -19.11
C ASP A 707 -27.13 -5.44 -19.73
N VAL A 708 -27.10 -5.36 -21.07
CA VAL A 708 -26.84 -4.14 -21.84
C VAL A 708 -27.85 -4.02 -22.98
N CYS A 709 -28.59 -2.92 -23.05
CA CYS A 709 -29.56 -2.64 -24.10
C CYS A 709 -28.92 -2.10 -25.39
N ASP A 710 -29.68 -2.07 -26.49
CA ASP A 710 -29.32 -1.32 -27.69
C ASP A 710 -29.21 0.19 -27.43
N THR A 711 -28.45 0.88 -28.29
CA THR A 711 -28.19 2.32 -28.17
C THR A 711 -29.48 3.15 -28.17
N ASN A 712 -29.56 4.11 -27.24
CA ASN A 712 -30.74 4.96 -26.93
C ASN A 712 -31.87 4.25 -26.15
N LEU A 713 -31.62 3.07 -25.59
CA LEU A 713 -32.51 2.38 -24.65
C LEU A 713 -31.82 2.18 -23.30
N LYS A 714 -32.62 2.03 -22.23
CA LYS A 714 -32.17 1.77 -20.86
C LYS A 714 -32.87 0.55 -20.27
N SER A 715 -32.30 -0.05 -19.21
CA SER A 715 -32.98 -1.09 -18.44
C SER A 715 -34.23 -0.55 -17.74
N ASP A 716 -35.32 -1.32 -17.74
CA ASP A 716 -36.59 -0.99 -17.09
C ASP A 716 -36.67 -1.42 -15.61
N GLY A 717 -35.62 -2.06 -15.09
CA GLY A 717 -35.55 -2.59 -13.72
C GLY A 717 -36.23 -3.96 -13.52
N ASN A 718 -36.90 -4.50 -14.53
CA ASN A 718 -37.45 -5.87 -14.56
C ASN A 718 -36.65 -6.80 -15.50
N GLY A 719 -35.70 -6.26 -16.25
CA GLY A 719 -34.91 -6.95 -17.27
C GLY A 719 -35.29 -6.60 -18.70
N GLY A 720 -36.31 -5.76 -18.93
CA GLY A 720 -36.66 -5.25 -20.24
C GLY A 720 -35.83 -4.03 -20.66
N CYS A 721 -35.72 -3.79 -21.97
CA CYS A 721 -35.18 -2.55 -22.51
C CYS A 721 -36.31 -1.57 -22.86
N THR A 722 -36.18 -0.31 -22.48
CA THR A 722 -37.17 0.75 -22.76
C THR A 722 -36.52 1.97 -23.41
N PRO A 723 -37.22 2.70 -24.30
CA PRO A 723 -36.69 3.93 -24.89
C PRO A 723 -36.25 4.94 -23.85
N MET A 724 -35.00 5.39 -23.95
CA MET A 724 -34.44 6.43 -23.11
C MET A 724 -35.03 7.78 -23.52
N VAL A 725 -35.90 8.35 -22.70
CA VAL A 725 -36.56 9.63 -23.01
C VAL A 725 -35.84 10.72 -22.22
N CYS A 726 -34.97 11.45 -22.91
CA CYS A 726 -34.31 12.64 -22.34
C CYS A 726 -35.34 13.62 -21.76
N SER A 727 -35.32 13.76 -20.43
CA SER A 727 -36.17 14.71 -19.71
C SER A 727 -35.56 16.12 -19.68
N VAL A 728 -34.25 16.22 -19.91
CA VAL A 728 -33.54 17.49 -20.11
C VAL A 728 -34.05 18.19 -21.36
N THR A 729 -34.51 19.42 -21.19
CA THR A 729 -35.07 20.21 -22.31
C THR A 729 -33.93 20.71 -23.22
N ASN A 730 -34.10 20.51 -24.53
CA ASN A 730 -33.12 20.81 -25.59
C ASN A 730 -31.83 19.95 -25.54
N CYS A 731 -31.97 18.68 -25.17
CA CYS A 731 -30.89 17.70 -25.17
C CYS A 731 -30.97 16.79 -26.40
N ALA A 732 -29.85 16.61 -27.12
CA ALA A 732 -29.76 15.77 -28.31
C ALA A 732 -29.30 14.33 -28.01
N LYS A 733 -28.45 14.14 -26.98
CA LYS A 733 -28.09 12.82 -26.42
C LYS A 733 -27.93 12.93 -24.90
N CYS A 734 -28.56 12.03 -24.14
CA CYS A 734 -28.38 11.93 -22.69
C CYS A 734 -27.13 11.12 -22.32
N VAL A 735 -26.60 11.37 -21.12
CA VAL A 735 -25.54 10.56 -20.52
C VAL A 735 -26.10 9.17 -20.20
N ASP A 736 -25.40 8.13 -20.65
CA ASP A 736 -25.83 6.73 -20.55
C ASP A 736 -26.42 6.38 -19.16
N ASP A 737 -27.54 5.64 -19.17
CA ASP A 737 -28.40 5.29 -18.01
C ASP A 737 -29.04 6.45 -17.20
N THR A 738 -28.85 7.73 -17.58
CA THR A 738 -29.48 8.88 -16.88
C THR A 738 -30.34 9.78 -17.79
N GLU A 739 -31.65 9.84 -17.54
CA GLU A 739 -32.60 10.68 -18.31
C GLU A 739 -32.63 12.15 -17.87
N ASP A 740 -32.00 12.47 -16.74
CA ASP A 740 -31.92 13.80 -16.12
C ASP A 740 -30.63 14.56 -16.46
N LYS A 741 -29.73 13.98 -17.29
CA LYS A 741 -28.44 14.58 -17.66
C LYS A 741 -28.15 14.47 -19.15
N CYS A 742 -27.69 15.58 -19.73
CA CYS A 742 -27.32 15.66 -21.13
C CYS A 742 -25.81 15.47 -21.37
N GLU A 743 -25.48 14.65 -22.37
CA GLU A 743 -24.12 14.44 -22.91
C GLU A 743 -23.85 15.35 -24.11
N THR A 744 -24.88 15.63 -24.92
CA THR A 744 -24.76 16.49 -26.10
C THR A 744 -26.03 17.32 -26.25
N CYS A 745 -25.91 18.64 -26.14
CA CYS A 745 -27.04 19.57 -26.26
C CYS A 745 -27.46 19.80 -27.72
N ASP A 746 -28.67 20.33 -27.92
CA ASP A 746 -29.11 20.80 -29.24
C ASP A 746 -28.22 21.95 -29.78
N THR A 747 -28.19 22.11 -31.10
CA THR A 747 -27.28 23.06 -31.78
C THR A 747 -27.48 24.50 -31.29
N ASN A 748 -26.37 25.20 -31.02
CA ASN A 748 -26.28 26.55 -30.41
C ASN A 748 -26.58 26.60 -28.90
N LEU A 749 -26.60 25.46 -28.22
CA LEU A 749 -26.60 25.35 -26.76
C LEU A 749 -25.29 24.70 -26.29
N LYS A 750 -24.97 24.87 -25.01
CA LYS A 750 -23.84 24.22 -24.32
C LYS A 750 -24.29 23.59 -23.01
N SER A 751 -23.49 22.69 -22.45
CA SER A 751 -23.74 22.15 -21.10
C SER A 751 -23.65 23.24 -20.03
N ASP A 752 -24.49 23.15 -18.99
CA ASP A 752 -24.44 24.01 -17.79
C ASP A 752 -23.53 23.47 -16.67
N GLY A 753 -22.85 22.34 -16.91
CA GLY A 753 -21.99 21.66 -15.92
C GLY A 753 -22.75 20.89 -14.83
N SER A 754 -24.07 21.03 -14.76
CA SER A 754 -24.97 20.28 -13.85
C SER A 754 -25.70 19.13 -14.57
N GLY A 755 -25.73 19.15 -15.90
CA GLY A 755 -26.39 18.17 -16.77
C GLY A 755 -27.52 18.76 -17.62
N GLY A 756 -27.80 20.06 -17.49
CA GLY A 756 -28.74 20.79 -18.34
C GLY A 756 -28.07 21.45 -19.55
N CYS A 757 -28.89 22.00 -20.44
CA CYS A 757 -28.47 22.68 -21.66
C CYS A 757 -28.91 24.15 -21.65
N ILE A 758 -27.96 25.07 -21.83
CA ILE A 758 -28.19 26.52 -21.83
C ILE A 758 -27.77 27.17 -23.16
N PRO A 759 -28.41 28.29 -23.58
CA PRO A 759 -28.01 28.99 -24.80
C PRO A 759 -26.56 29.45 -24.78
N MET A 760 -25.84 29.13 -25.86
CA MET A 760 -24.46 29.56 -26.08
C MET A 760 -24.44 31.03 -26.50
N VAL A 761 -23.70 31.88 -25.78
CA VAL A 761 -23.64 33.32 -26.03
C VAL A 761 -22.24 33.72 -26.46
N CYS A 762 -22.04 33.91 -27.78
CA CYS A 762 -20.76 34.32 -28.32
C CYS A 762 -20.31 35.69 -27.77
N THR A 763 -19.20 35.69 -27.05
CA THR A 763 -18.57 36.91 -26.49
C THR A 763 -17.62 37.57 -27.50
N VAL A 764 -17.19 36.85 -28.54
CA VAL A 764 -16.34 37.37 -29.62
C VAL A 764 -17.12 38.41 -30.43
N ALA A 765 -16.61 39.64 -30.48
CA ALA A 765 -17.25 40.73 -31.21
C ALA A 765 -17.29 40.46 -32.73
N ASN A 766 -18.44 40.70 -33.35
CA ASN A 766 -18.73 40.45 -34.77
C ASN A 766 -18.71 38.95 -35.15
N CYS A 767 -19.16 38.07 -34.25
CA CYS A 767 -19.24 36.63 -34.46
C CYS A 767 -20.68 36.17 -34.73
N ASN A 768 -20.91 35.52 -35.87
CA ASN A 768 -22.19 34.89 -36.23
C ASN A 768 -22.35 33.50 -35.59
N LYS A 769 -21.28 32.71 -35.51
CA LYS A 769 -21.28 31.36 -34.93
C LYS A 769 -19.98 31.08 -34.18
N CYS A 770 -20.09 30.65 -32.92
CA CYS A 770 -18.96 30.18 -32.13
C CYS A 770 -18.40 28.83 -32.64
N VAL A 771 -17.19 28.50 -32.19
CA VAL A 771 -16.70 27.11 -32.21
C VAL A 771 -17.47 26.34 -31.13
N ASP A 772 -17.89 25.12 -31.44
CA ASP A 772 -18.81 24.35 -30.58
C ASP A 772 -18.23 24.16 -29.16
N ASP A 773 -19.10 24.24 -28.15
CA ASP A 773 -18.80 24.33 -26.69
C ASP A 773 -17.86 25.45 -26.20
N THR A 774 -17.53 26.46 -27.03
CA THR A 774 -16.77 27.65 -26.61
C THR A 774 -17.56 28.95 -26.84
N GLU A 775 -17.38 29.96 -25.98
CA GLU A 775 -18.01 31.29 -26.13
C GLU A 775 -17.01 32.40 -26.43
N ASP A 776 -15.71 32.10 -26.34
CA ASP A 776 -14.57 32.97 -26.55
C ASP A 776 -13.87 32.75 -27.91
N GLN A 777 -14.33 31.76 -28.71
CA GLN A 777 -13.78 31.46 -30.03
C GLN A 777 -14.87 31.44 -31.11
N CYS A 778 -14.57 32.07 -32.25
CA CYS A 778 -15.51 32.20 -33.37
C CYS A 778 -15.17 31.28 -34.54
N ALA A 779 -16.18 30.55 -35.04
CA ALA A 779 -16.10 29.74 -36.25
C ALA A 779 -16.51 30.54 -37.50
N GLU A 780 -17.56 31.37 -37.41
CA GLU A 780 -18.07 32.19 -38.52
C GLU A 780 -18.27 33.64 -38.10
N CYS A 781 -17.63 34.57 -38.80
CA CYS A 781 -17.69 36.00 -38.50
C CYS A 781 -18.80 36.74 -39.28
N GLU A 782 -19.12 37.95 -38.84
CA GLU A 782 -20.01 38.87 -39.56
C GLU A 782 -19.29 39.56 -40.74
N GLY A 783 -19.94 39.58 -41.91
CA GLY A 783 -19.51 40.35 -43.07
C GLY A 783 -18.24 39.82 -43.75
N ASP A 784 -17.36 40.74 -44.18
CA ASP A 784 -16.09 40.44 -44.87
C ASP A 784 -14.92 40.10 -43.90
N LEU A 785 -15.22 39.88 -42.62
CA LEU A 785 -14.25 39.47 -41.60
C LEU A 785 -13.90 37.99 -41.76
N VAL A 786 -12.70 37.61 -41.33
CA VAL A 786 -12.17 36.25 -41.38
C VAL A 786 -11.83 35.79 -39.97
N ALA A 787 -12.33 34.62 -39.57
CA ALA A 787 -11.93 33.99 -38.32
C ALA A 787 -10.45 33.57 -38.40
N LYS A 788 -9.65 34.02 -37.44
CA LYS A 788 -8.24 33.63 -37.29
C LYS A 788 -7.89 33.58 -35.81
N ASP A 789 -7.26 32.49 -35.38
CA ASP A 789 -6.83 32.29 -33.99
C ASP A 789 -7.97 32.54 -32.97
N GLY A 790 -9.19 32.09 -33.31
CA GLY A 790 -10.42 32.27 -32.52
C GLY A 790 -11.14 33.61 -32.69
N VAL A 791 -10.53 34.62 -33.30
CA VAL A 791 -11.04 36.01 -33.33
C VAL A 791 -11.39 36.48 -34.74
N CYS A 792 -12.42 37.34 -34.86
CA CYS A 792 -12.85 37.92 -36.13
C CYS A 792 -11.98 39.13 -36.54
N GLY A 793 -11.08 38.90 -37.50
CA GLY A 793 -10.16 39.91 -38.03
C GLY A 793 -10.54 40.44 -39.41
N ALA A 794 -10.11 41.66 -39.74
CA ALA A 794 -10.21 42.17 -41.09
C ALA A 794 -9.22 41.44 -42.02
N LYS A 795 -9.64 41.21 -43.27
CA LYS A 795 -8.85 40.48 -44.29
C LYS A 795 -7.61 41.27 -44.72
N GLU A 796 -6.47 41.03 -44.07
CA GLU A 796 -5.22 41.72 -44.38
C GLU A 796 -4.74 41.46 -45.82
N GLY A 797 -4.35 42.53 -46.51
CA GLY A 797 -3.84 42.48 -47.87
C GLY A 797 -2.42 41.91 -47.93
N SER A 798 -2.26 40.67 -48.39
CA SER A 798 -1.00 39.93 -48.35
C SER A 798 0.06 40.46 -49.33
N GLY A 799 0.88 41.41 -48.87
CA GLY A 799 2.11 41.88 -49.54
C GLY A 799 3.27 40.88 -49.58
N GLY A 800 2.98 39.58 -49.68
CA GLY A 800 3.96 38.50 -49.60
C GLY A 800 4.74 38.26 -50.89
N LEU A 801 6.07 38.09 -50.79
CA LEU A 801 6.93 37.72 -51.92
C LEU A 801 6.61 36.29 -52.42
N PRO A 802 6.73 36.03 -53.74
CA PRO A 802 6.29 34.76 -54.33
C PRO A 802 7.13 33.57 -53.86
N LEU A 803 6.43 32.48 -53.51
CA LEU A 803 6.95 31.26 -52.87
C LEU A 803 8.21 30.67 -53.52
N GLY A 804 8.35 30.79 -54.85
CA GLY A 804 9.52 30.29 -55.59
C GLY A 804 10.85 30.93 -55.19
N ALA A 805 10.85 32.15 -54.63
CA ALA A 805 12.07 32.79 -54.13
C ALA A 805 12.61 32.11 -52.86
N ILE A 806 11.72 31.66 -51.98
CA ILE A 806 12.07 31.01 -50.70
C ILE A 806 12.68 29.62 -50.96
N ILE A 807 12.07 28.85 -51.86
CA ILE A 807 12.54 27.51 -52.26
C ILE A 807 13.97 27.57 -52.83
N GLY A 808 14.28 28.59 -53.64
CA GLY A 808 15.62 28.79 -54.20
C GLY A 808 16.71 29.02 -53.14
N ILE A 809 16.39 29.75 -52.06
CA ILE A 809 17.34 30.02 -50.96
C ILE A 809 17.60 28.73 -50.17
N VAL A 810 16.57 27.97 -49.83
CA VAL A 810 16.70 26.71 -49.06
C VAL A 810 17.56 25.69 -49.82
N ILE A 811 17.32 25.50 -51.12
CA ILE A 811 18.13 24.61 -51.97
C ILE A 811 19.59 25.10 -52.04
N GLY A 812 19.81 26.41 -52.17
CA GLY A 812 21.14 27.01 -52.16
C GLY A 812 21.93 26.72 -50.87
N VAL A 813 21.29 26.83 -49.70
CA VAL A 813 21.91 26.54 -48.39
C VAL A 813 22.24 25.04 -48.25
N VAL A 814 21.35 24.15 -48.67
CA VAL A 814 21.59 22.69 -48.61
C VAL A 814 22.77 22.29 -49.51
N VAL A 815 22.84 22.81 -50.75
CA VAL A 815 23.97 22.55 -51.65
C VAL A 815 25.28 23.13 -51.10
N LEU A 816 25.24 24.33 -50.49
CA LEU A 816 26.42 24.93 -49.85
C LEU A 816 26.93 24.05 -48.69
N LEU A 817 26.03 23.57 -47.82
CA LEU A 817 26.37 22.69 -46.71
C LEU A 817 26.98 21.35 -47.17
N ILE A 818 26.43 20.73 -48.22
CA ILE A 818 27.00 19.49 -48.79
C ILE A 818 28.43 19.73 -49.31
N ILE A 819 28.68 20.85 -49.99
CA ILE A 819 30.03 21.23 -50.45
C ILE A 819 30.97 21.49 -49.26
N LEU A 820 30.49 22.13 -48.20
CA LEU A 820 31.26 22.39 -46.98
C LEU A 820 31.64 21.09 -46.26
N ILE A 821 30.71 20.14 -46.14
CA ILE A 821 30.94 18.81 -45.55
C ILE A 821 31.95 18.02 -46.40
N LEU A 822 31.81 18.03 -47.73
CA LEU A 822 32.77 17.37 -48.63
C LEU A 822 34.17 17.99 -48.55
N LEU A 823 34.28 19.32 -48.38
CA LEU A 823 35.57 19.99 -48.14
C LEU A 823 36.16 19.61 -46.77
N LEU A 824 35.35 19.58 -45.71
CA LEU A 824 35.80 19.16 -44.37
C LEU A 824 36.30 17.71 -44.39
N LEU A 825 35.57 16.78 -45.02
CA LEU A 825 36.01 15.40 -45.22
C LEU A 825 37.32 15.33 -46.02
N PHE A 826 37.45 16.10 -47.11
CA PHE A 826 38.68 16.17 -47.91
C PHE A 826 39.89 16.70 -47.11
N PHE A 827 39.69 17.66 -46.20
CA PHE A 827 40.77 18.15 -45.32
C PHE A 827 41.09 17.16 -44.19
N CYS A 828 40.08 16.55 -43.55
CA CYS A 828 40.27 15.54 -42.51
C CYS A 828 41.01 14.30 -43.02
N CYS A 829 40.68 13.81 -44.22
CA CYS A 829 41.35 12.66 -44.83
C CYS A 829 42.79 12.93 -45.30
N ARG A 830 43.29 14.18 -45.26
CA ARG A 830 44.60 14.55 -45.84
C ARG A 830 45.74 14.73 -44.83
N LYS A 831 45.56 14.43 -43.53
CA LYS A 831 46.62 14.61 -42.52
C LYS A 831 46.92 13.34 -41.69
N SER A 832 47.86 12.53 -42.16
CA SER A 832 48.49 11.46 -41.37
C SER A 832 50.01 11.41 -41.56
N LYS A 833 50.72 10.87 -40.56
CA LYS A 833 52.15 10.46 -40.49
C LYS A 833 53.23 11.51 -40.11
N SER A 834 53.62 11.51 -38.83
CA SER A 834 55.01 11.40 -38.30
C SER A 834 54.99 11.67 -36.76
N THR A 835 55.19 10.75 -35.80
CA THR A 835 56.29 9.80 -35.44
C THR A 835 57.46 10.41 -34.64
N VAL A 836 57.93 9.66 -33.61
CA VAL A 836 59.21 9.75 -32.84
C VAL A 836 59.28 10.64 -31.57
N GLU A 837 59.12 9.99 -30.41
CA GLU A 837 60.14 9.71 -29.34
C GLU A 837 60.97 10.80 -28.59
N GLN A 838 61.28 10.48 -27.30
CA GLN A 838 62.36 10.99 -26.41
C GLN A 838 62.32 12.46 -25.92
N VAL A 839 62.93 12.87 -24.78
CA VAL A 839 63.19 12.28 -23.43
C VAL A 839 63.74 13.40 -22.50
N ASP A 840 63.69 13.27 -21.16
CA ASP A 840 64.44 14.08 -20.16
C ASP A 840 64.10 15.60 -20.02
N HIS A 841 64.35 16.34 -18.91
CA HIS A 841 64.56 16.03 -17.48
C HIS A 841 64.45 17.32 -16.60
N ILE A 842 64.60 17.20 -15.27
CA ILE A 842 65.10 18.22 -14.29
C ILE A 842 64.21 19.43 -13.83
N THR A 843 63.69 19.28 -12.61
CA THR A 843 63.92 20.10 -11.37
C THR A 843 64.04 21.65 -11.44
N ARG A 844 63.30 22.40 -10.59
CA ARG A 844 63.75 22.92 -9.26
C ARG A 844 62.95 24.13 -8.68
N ASN A 845 62.62 24.02 -7.38
CA ASN A 845 62.31 24.98 -6.29
C ASN A 845 61.80 26.44 -6.54
N GLU A 846 60.94 26.90 -5.62
CA GLU A 846 61.01 28.11 -4.74
C GLU A 846 61.76 29.37 -5.29
N MET A 847 61.33 30.62 -5.05
CA MET A 847 60.86 31.17 -3.76
C MET A 847 60.34 32.63 -3.91
N GLU A 848 59.55 33.10 -2.94
CA GLU A 848 59.52 34.48 -2.38
C GLU A 848 59.10 35.75 -3.20
N ASN A 849 58.09 36.45 -2.63
CA ASN A 849 58.11 37.84 -2.10
C ASN A 849 57.38 39.05 -2.76
N SER A 850 56.70 39.78 -1.85
CA SER A 850 56.47 41.24 -1.70
C SER A 850 55.83 42.13 -2.80
N ASP A 851 54.73 42.80 -2.37
CA ASP A 851 54.38 44.22 -2.53
C ASP A 851 54.53 44.97 -3.87
N SER A 852 53.45 45.64 -4.31
CA SER A 852 53.33 47.10 -4.05
C SER A 852 52.01 47.77 -4.52
N ASP A 853 51.51 48.66 -3.66
CA ASP A 853 50.91 49.99 -3.89
C ASP A 853 50.10 50.28 -5.20
N SER A 854 48.83 50.69 -5.04
CA SER A 854 48.33 51.88 -5.74
C SER A 854 47.15 52.54 -4.99
N LYS A 855 47.11 53.87 -5.02
CA LYS A 855 46.23 54.72 -4.20
C LYS A 855 45.06 55.28 -5.01
N ARG A 856 43.93 55.54 -4.32
CA ARG A 856 43.18 56.79 -4.54
C ARG A 856 42.48 57.28 -3.28
N LYS A 857 42.80 58.53 -2.88
CA LYS A 857 42.11 59.33 -1.86
C LYS A 857 41.32 60.46 -2.53
N VAL A 858 40.25 60.93 -1.89
CA VAL A 858 39.77 62.33 -1.91
C VAL A 858 39.17 62.67 -0.54
N GLU A 859 39.55 63.82 0.04
CA GLU A 859 39.10 64.42 1.32
C GLU A 859 38.14 65.62 1.07
N VAL A 860 37.41 66.22 2.05
CA VAL A 860 37.48 66.22 3.53
C VAL A 860 36.11 65.79 4.14
N THR A 861 35.52 66.16 5.29
CA THR A 861 35.62 67.18 6.38
C THR A 861 34.87 66.55 7.60
N GLU A 862 35.03 66.78 8.92
CA GLU A 862 35.36 67.95 9.77
C GLU A 862 34.23 69.01 9.80
N GLU A 863 33.69 69.50 10.93
CA GLU A 863 33.97 69.35 12.39
C GLU A 863 32.70 68.78 13.13
N THR A 864 32.29 68.97 14.40
CA THR A 864 32.72 69.80 15.56
C THR A 864 32.30 69.20 16.95
N GLU A 865 32.59 69.95 18.02
CA GLU A 865 32.50 69.77 19.49
C GLU A 865 31.16 70.28 20.14
N VAL A 866 30.79 70.26 21.45
CA VAL A 866 31.19 69.64 22.77
C VAL A 866 30.13 69.97 23.88
N THR A 867 30.29 69.43 25.11
CA THR A 867 29.59 69.73 26.41
C THR A 867 28.13 69.25 26.57
N VAL A 868 27.68 68.50 27.59
CA VAL A 868 27.89 68.41 29.07
C VAL A 868 26.92 69.27 29.90
N MET A 869 26.08 68.63 30.72
CA MET A 869 25.93 68.94 32.16
C MET A 869 25.18 67.85 32.95
N ASP A 870 25.50 67.79 34.25
CA ASP A 870 24.87 67.00 35.32
C ASP A 870 23.46 67.52 35.70
N ARG A 871 22.63 66.69 36.38
CA ARG A 871 22.45 66.76 37.86
C ARG A 871 21.24 65.99 38.45
N ALA A 872 21.55 64.87 39.11
CA ALA A 872 21.07 64.35 40.42
C ALA A 872 19.58 64.35 40.91
N GLN A 873 19.34 63.41 41.87
CA GLN A 873 18.39 63.47 43.01
C GLN A 873 16.87 63.21 42.75
N GLN A 874 16.09 62.56 43.64
CA GLN A 874 16.35 62.03 45.00
C GLN A 874 15.44 60.82 45.42
N GLU A 875 15.73 60.26 46.61
CA GLU A 875 15.00 59.25 47.44
C GLU A 875 13.45 59.34 47.49
N GLY A 876 12.67 58.31 47.93
CA GLY A 876 12.97 56.93 48.36
C GLY A 876 12.06 56.37 49.49
N ILE A 877 12.41 55.18 49.99
CA ILE A 877 12.16 54.58 51.36
C ILE A 877 10.74 54.08 51.78
N LEU A 878 10.75 53.05 52.65
CA LEU A 878 9.70 52.46 53.55
C LEU A 878 8.98 51.21 52.97
N GLU A 879 9.20 49.99 53.49
CA GLU A 879 8.71 49.33 54.75
C GLU A 879 7.38 48.56 54.53
N GLU A 880 7.03 47.44 55.18
CA GLU A 880 7.66 46.63 56.26
C GLU A 880 7.38 45.10 56.09
N GLU A 881 7.51 44.31 57.16
CA GLU A 881 7.74 42.85 57.26
C GLU A 881 6.67 41.82 56.81
N ASN A 882 7.05 40.53 56.96
CA ASN A 882 6.29 39.27 56.92
C ASN A 882 5.67 39.04 58.36
N PRO A 883 5.65 37.88 59.07
CA PRO A 883 5.79 36.45 58.77
C PRO A 883 4.68 35.53 59.38
N LEU A 884 4.90 34.20 59.32
CA LEU A 884 4.51 33.07 60.23
C LEU A 884 4.20 31.82 59.36
N SER A 885 4.64 30.59 59.62
CA SER A 885 5.50 29.94 60.64
C SER A 885 5.98 28.57 60.07
N ALA A 886 6.86 27.69 60.61
CA ALA A 886 7.64 27.57 61.86
C ALA A 886 8.90 26.66 61.62
N PRO A 887 9.84 26.47 62.58
CA PRO A 887 11.09 25.67 62.42
C PRO A 887 10.96 24.21 62.96
N THR A 888 11.95 23.29 62.99
CA THR A 888 13.39 23.31 63.41
C THR A 888 14.20 22.13 62.75
N GLN A 889 15.51 21.86 62.96
CA GLN A 889 16.54 22.32 63.93
C GLN A 889 18.01 22.09 63.44
N ASN A 890 18.97 22.70 64.17
CA ASN A 890 20.40 22.38 64.33
C ASN A 890 21.45 22.91 63.33
N ASP A 891 22.21 23.91 63.80
CA ASP A 891 23.51 24.37 63.28
C ASP A 891 24.68 23.41 63.57
N THR A 892 25.80 23.63 62.87
CA THR A 892 27.16 23.49 63.42
C THR A 892 28.08 24.55 62.78
N SER A 893 29.05 25.08 63.54
CA SER A 893 29.58 26.44 63.34
C SER A 893 30.95 26.54 62.64
N GLN A 894 31.10 27.60 61.84
CA GLN A 894 32.32 28.39 61.50
C GLN A 894 33.68 27.70 61.29
N THR A 895 34.30 27.97 60.11
CA THR A 895 35.66 28.56 60.09
C THR A 895 35.95 29.39 58.81
N THR A 896 36.73 30.45 58.96
CA THR A 896 37.33 31.33 57.92
C THR A 896 38.72 30.80 57.48
N ALA A 897 39.36 31.18 56.35
CA ALA A 897 38.99 31.99 55.18
C ALA A 897 39.79 31.57 53.89
N PRO A 898 40.57 32.42 53.18
CA PRO A 898 40.13 33.05 51.92
C PRO A 898 40.82 32.54 50.64
N ARG A 899 40.11 32.50 49.50
CA ARG A 899 40.73 32.32 48.16
C ARG A 899 40.14 33.20 47.04
N ARG A 900 40.98 34.15 46.60
CA ARG A 900 41.16 34.70 45.24
C ARG A 900 39.94 34.74 44.28
N LYS A 901 39.37 35.94 44.07
CA LYS A 901 38.66 36.26 42.82
C LYS A 901 39.68 36.40 41.68
N ALA A 902 39.48 35.69 40.57
CA ALA A 902 40.20 35.88 39.32
C ALA A 902 39.22 36.34 38.23
N ARG A 903 39.52 37.45 37.54
CA ARG A 903 38.82 37.83 36.30
C ARG A 903 39.34 36.94 35.15
N ARG A 904 38.46 36.32 34.39
CA ARG A 904 38.68 35.95 32.98
C ARG A 904 37.42 36.21 32.15
N ALA A 905 37.61 36.31 30.83
CA ALA A 905 36.66 36.93 29.93
C ALA A 905 35.31 36.19 29.81
N ARG A 906 34.25 36.93 29.46
CA ARG A 906 33.14 36.35 28.71
C ARG A 906 33.69 35.96 27.33
N SER A 907 33.69 34.68 27.01
CA SER A 907 33.61 34.23 25.62
C SER A 907 32.17 33.76 25.43
N VAL A 908 31.43 34.47 24.58
CA VAL A 908 30.15 33.98 24.09
C VAL A 908 30.49 33.05 22.93
N ARG A 909 30.18 31.77 23.09
CA ARG A 909 30.04 30.84 21.96
C ARG A 909 28.59 30.40 21.94
N ASN A 910 27.86 30.82 20.92
CA ASN A 910 26.62 30.16 20.56
C ASN A 910 27.01 28.82 19.94
N ASN A 911 26.64 27.74 20.61
CA ASN A 911 26.54 26.41 20.04
C ASN A 911 25.12 25.90 20.34
N GLY A 912 24.12 26.64 19.83
CA GLY A 912 22.85 26.02 19.50
C GLY A 912 23.11 25.18 18.26
N ALA A 913 22.65 23.93 18.26
CA ALA A 913 22.58 23.18 17.01
C ALA A 913 21.43 23.79 16.20
N GLU A 914 21.68 24.08 14.93
CA GLU A 914 20.60 24.39 14.00
C GLU A 914 19.84 23.08 13.77
N ILE A 915 18.62 23.03 14.29
CA ILE A 915 17.64 22.04 13.86
C ILE A 915 17.03 22.65 12.60
N ALA A 916 17.69 22.38 11.48
CA ALA A 916 17.16 22.69 10.16
C ALA A 916 15.83 21.97 9.95
N ASP A 917 15.01 22.51 9.05
CA ASP A 917 13.76 21.90 8.64
C ASP A 917 14.00 20.50 8.09
N ILE A 918 13.13 19.53 8.43
CA ILE A 918 13.13 18.21 7.78
C ILE A 918 12.39 18.34 6.44
N ASP A 919 13.00 19.11 5.56
CA ASP A 919 12.82 19.01 4.12
C ASP A 919 13.88 18.01 3.62
N LEU A 920 13.43 16.81 3.24
CA LEU A 920 14.32 15.69 2.91
C LEU A 920 15.16 15.97 1.66
N ASP A 921 14.76 16.93 0.84
CA ASP A 921 15.39 17.24 -0.44
C ASP A 921 16.57 18.22 -0.34
N TYR A 922 16.82 18.77 0.85
CA TYR A 922 18.00 19.61 1.15
C TYR A 922 19.12 18.89 1.92
N MET A 923 18.97 17.59 2.23
CA MET A 923 19.98 16.81 2.97
C MET A 923 21.10 16.21 2.09
N TYR A 924 21.02 16.35 0.77
CA TYR A 924 21.94 15.74 -0.19
C TYR A 924 22.45 16.77 -1.20
N ASP A 925 23.76 16.76 -1.48
CA ASP A 925 24.28 17.47 -2.64
C ASP A 925 23.87 16.76 -3.95
N ASN A 926 24.19 17.37 -5.10
CA ASN A 926 23.92 16.81 -6.44
C ASN A 926 24.66 15.47 -6.74
N LYS A 927 25.23 14.79 -5.75
CA LYS A 927 25.89 13.47 -5.82
C LYS A 927 25.46 12.51 -4.69
N ASN A 928 24.47 12.86 -3.87
CA ASN A 928 24.01 12.09 -2.69
C ASN A 928 25.05 11.93 -1.56
N GLU A 929 25.96 12.88 -1.37
CA GLU A 929 26.78 12.95 -0.15
C GLU A 929 26.14 13.86 0.92
N ILE A 930 26.23 13.46 2.19
CA ILE A 930 25.80 14.27 3.35
C ILE A 930 26.90 15.29 3.65
N VAL A 931 26.56 16.58 3.66
CA VAL A 931 27.50 17.66 3.95
C VAL A 931 27.60 17.90 5.46
N GLU A 932 28.77 17.65 6.04
CA GLU A 932 29.14 18.16 7.37
C GLU A 932 29.87 19.51 7.21
N GLU A 933 29.47 20.54 7.97
CA GLU A 933 30.22 21.81 8.12
C GLU A 933 31.02 21.85 9.44
N ASP A 934 32.22 22.45 9.40
CA ASP A 934 33.27 22.52 10.47
C ASP A 934 33.05 23.62 11.54
#